data_AF-A0A6N3R4N2-F1
#
_entry.id   AF-A0A6N3R4N2-F1
#
_cell.length_a   1.000
_cell.length_b   1.000
_cell.length_c   1.000
_cell.angle_alpha   90.00
_cell.angle_beta   90.00
_cell.angle_gamma   90.00
#
_symmetry.space_group_name_H-M   'P 1'
#
loop_
_entity.id
_entity.type
_entity.pdbx_description
1 polymer ?
#
loop_
_entity_poly.entity_id
_entity_poly.type
_entity_poly.pdbx_seq_one_letter_code
_entity_poly.pdbx_strand_id
1 'polypeptide(L)'
;MGKALVIVESPAKAKTINKYLGSDYVVKSSVGHIRDLPTSGSAAKKSADSTSTKTAKKPKKDERGALVNRMGVDPWHNWEAHYEVLPGKEKVVSELKQLAEKADHIYLATDLDREGEAIAWHLREVIGGDDARYSRVVFNEITKNAIRQAFNKPGELNIDRVNAQQARRFMDRVVGYMVSPLLWKKIARGLSAGRVQSVAVRLVVEREREIKAFVPEEFWEVDASTTTPSGEALALQVTHQNDKPFRPVNKEQTQAAVSLLEKARYSVLEREDKPTTSKPGAPFITSTLQQAASTRLGFGVKKTMMMAQRLYEAGYITYMRTDSTNLSQDAVNMVRGYISDNFGKKYLPESPNQYASKENSQEAHEAIRPSDVNVMAESLKDMEADAQKLYQLIWRQFVACQMTPAKYDSTTLTVGAGDFRLKARGRILRFDGWTKVMPALRKGDEDRILPAVNKGDALTLVELTPAQHFTKPPARFSEASLVKELEKRGIGRPSTYASIISTIQDRGYVRVENRRFYAEKMGEIVTDRLEENFRELMNYDFTAQMENSLDQVANHEAEWKAVLDHFFSDFTQQLDKAEKDPEEGGMRPNQMVLTSIDCPTCGRKMGIRTASTGVFLGCSGYALPPKERCKTTINLVPENEVLNVLEGEDAETNALRAKRRCPKCGTAMDSYLIDPKRKLHVCGNNPTCDGYEIEEGEFRIKGYDGPIVECEKCGSEMHLKMGRFGKYMACTNEECKNTRKILRNGEVAPPKEDPVPLPELPCEKSDAYFVLRDGAAGVFLAANTFPKSRETRAPLVEELYRFRDRLPEKLRYLADAPQQDPEGNKTMVRFSRKTKQQYVSSEKDGKATGWSAFYVDGKWVEGKK
;
A
#
# COMPACT_ATOMS: atom_id res chain seq x y z
N MET A 1 -3.65 3.05 49.73
CA MET A 1 -4.59 3.10 48.59
C MET A 1 -3.92 2.39 47.43
N GLY A 2 -4.64 1.48 46.77
CA GLY A 2 -4.15 0.88 45.54
C GLY A 2 -4.08 1.96 44.46
N LYS A 3 -3.15 1.78 43.52
CA LYS A 3 -3.01 2.69 42.38
C LYS A 3 -4.06 2.32 41.31
N ALA A 4 -4.54 3.29 40.55
CA ALA A 4 -5.35 3.02 39.38
C ALA A 4 -4.48 2.54 38.21
N LEU A 5 -4.91 1.50 37.50
CA LEU A 5 -4.23 1.02 36.30
C LEU A 5 -4.80 1.71 35.07
N VAL A 6 -3.95 2.26 34.20
CA VAL A 6 -4.35 2.85 32.92
C VAL A 6 -3.75 2.02 31.79
N ILE A 7 -4.59 1.50 30.90
CA ILE A 7 -4.15 0.68 29.77
C ILE A 7 -4.34 1.43 28.46
N VAL A 8 -3.26 1.53 27.68
CA VAL A 8 -3.23 2.11 26.33
C VAL A 8 -2.71 1.11 25.31
N GLU A 9 -2.83 1.40 24.03
CA GLU A 9 -2.40 0.50 22.96
C GLU A 9 -0.89 0.62 22.61
N SER A 10 -0.23 1.75 22.88
CA SER A 10 1.18 1.94 22.49
C SER A 10 2.09 2.45 23.61
N PRO A 11 3.39 2.05 23.63
CA PRO A 11 4.34 2.52 24.63
C PRO A 11 4.63 4.02 24.54
N ALA A 12 4.57 4.61 23.33
CA ALA A 12 4.77 6.03 23.14
C ALA A 12 3.62 6.83 23.78
N LYS A 13 2.36 6.43 23.51
CA LYS A 13 1.17 6.99 24.15
C LYS A 13 1.22 6.87 25.67
N ALA A 14 1.65 5.71 26.19
CA ALA A 14 1.82 5.49 27.62
C ALA A 14 2.78 6.51 28.24
N LYS A 15 3.96 6.72 27.63
CA LYS A 15 4.95 7.70 28.11
C LYS A 15 4.40 9.13 28.10
N THR A 16 3.63 9.50 27.09
CA THR A 16 3.07 10.87 26.97
C THR A 16 1.96 11.10 28.00
N ILE A 17 1.00 10.20 28.14
CA ILE A 17 -0.08 10.30 29.13
C ILE A 17 0.46 10.33 30.56
N ASN A 18 1.51 9.55 30.83
CA ASN A 18 2.16 9.50 32.15
C ASN A 18 2.81 10.84 32.56
N LYS A 19 2.99 11.81 31.66
CA LYS A 19 3.42 13.17 32.00
C LYS A 19 2.32 14.00 32.68
N TYR A 20 1.06 13.62 32.49
CA TYR A 20 -0.11 14.38 32.95
C TYR A 20 -0.86 13.70 34.08
N LEU A 21 -0.65 12.41 34.29
CA LEU A 21 -1.19 11.64 35.40
C LEU A 21 -0.19 11.58 36.57
N GLY A 22 -0.71 11.67 37.80
CA GLY A 22 0.10 11.68 39.02
C GLY A 22 0.55 10.29 39.50
N SER A 23 1.15 10.23 40.69
CA SER A 23 1.71 9.01 41.30
C SER A 23 0.71 7.89 41.59
N ASP A 24 -0.58 8.23 41.60
CA ASP A 24 -1.70 7.33 41.87
C ASP A 24 -2.10 6.49 40.66
N TYR A 25 -1.53 6.78 39.47
CA TYR A 25 -1.78 6.05 38.24
C TYR A 25 -0.56 5.22 37.84
N VAL A 26 -0.80 4.00 37.35
CA VAL A 26 0.20 3.16 36.68
C VAL A 26 -0.22 2.99 35.24
N VAL A 27 0.54 3.56 34.30
CA VAL A 27 0.22 3.48 32.86
C VAL A 27 0.98 2.33 32.19
N LYS A 28 0.25 1.46 31.49
CA LYS A 28 0.80 0.31 30.75
C LYS A 28 0.24 0.20 29.35
N SER A 29 1.03 -0.41 28.47
CA SER A 29 0.71 -0.58 27.05
C SER A 29 0.43 -2.05 26.71
N SER A 30 -0.64 -2.33 25.97
CA SER A 30 -0.93 -3.65 25.38
C SER A 30 -0.11 -3.95 24.12
N VAL A 31 0.52 -2.92 23.53
CA VAL A 31 1.31 -3.00 22.29
C VAL A 31 0.43 -3.45 21.11
N GLY A 32 -0.74 -2.82 20.96
CA GLY A 32 -1.77 -3.14 19.99
C GLY A 32 -2.76 -4.20 20.48
N HIS A 33 -3.36 -4.92 19.54
CA HIS A 33 -4.27 -6.03 19.82
C HIS A 33 -3.58 -7.14 20.62
N ILE A 34 -4.32 -7.75 21.56
CA ILE A 34 -3.86 -8.89 22.37
C ILE A 34 -4.60 -10.19 22.05
N ARG A 35 -5.78 -10.08 21.43
CA ARG A 35 -6.69 -11.16 21.09
C ARG A 35 -7.29 -10.88 19.71
N ASP A 36 -7.45 -11.90 18.88
CA ASP A 36 -8.14 -11.83 17.59
C ASP A 36 -8.70 -13.23 17.26
N LEU A 37 -9.50 -13.32 16.21
CA LEU A 37 -9.92 -14.59 15.62
C LEU A 37 -8.69 -15.40 15.14
N PRO A 38 -8.76 -16.75 15.12
CA PRO A 38 -7.63 -17.63 14.82
C PRO A 38 -6.96 -17.27 13.49
N THR A 39 -5.65 -17.41 13.43
CA THR A 39 -4.89 -17.28 12.17
C THR A 39 -4.38 -18.66 11.78
N SER A 40 -4.15 -18.91 10.48
CA SER A 40 -3.85 -20.24 9.94
C SER A 40 -2.62 -20.96 10.54
N GLY A 41 -1.87 -20.30 11.44
CA GLY A 41 -0.75 -20.89 12.20
C GLY A 41 -1.04 -21.26 13.66
N SER A 42 -2.14 -20.82 14.28
CA SER A 42 -2.42 -21.09 15.70
C SER A 42 -3.14 -22.43 15.96
N ALA A 43 -3.82 -22.98 14.95
CA ALA A 43 -4.53 -24.26 15.04
C ALA A 43 -3.61 -25.51 15.19
N ALA A 44 -2.28 -25.35 15.16
CA ALA A 44 -1.32 -26.47 15.24
C ALA A 44 -0.92 -26.88 16.68
N LYS A 45 -1.49 -26.27 17.73
CA LYS A 45 -1.18 -26.61 19.13
C LYS A 45 -2.41 -27.08 19.91
N LYS A 46 -2.86 -28.30 19.64
CA LYS A 46 -3.70 -29.23 20.45
C LYS A 46 -3.95 -30.43 19.53
N SER A 47 -3.65 -31.69 19.83
CA SER A 47 -3.32 -32.46 21.03
C SER A 47 -2.49 -33.68 20.57
N ALA A 48 -1.31 -33.89 21.16
CA ALA A 48 -0.59 -35.15 21.03
C ALA A 48 -1.08 -36.09 22.14
N ASP A 49 -2.22 -36.73 21.91
CA ASP A 49 -2.55 -37.97 22.62
C ASP A 49 -3.56 -38.77 21.81
N SER A 50 -3.10 -39.82 21.13
CA SER A 50 -3.97 -40.92 20.67
C SER A 50 -3.10 -42.14 20.35
N THR A 51 -2.81 -42.93 21.37
CA THR A 51 -2.58 -44.36 21.21
C THR A 51 -3.94 -45.06 21.23
N SER A 52 -4.48 -45.44 20.07
CA SER A 52 -5.40 -46.59 19.95
C SER A 52 -5.70 -46.94 18.49
N THR A 53 -5.27 -48.14 18.11
CA THR A 53 -5.93 -49.14 17.25
C THR A 53 -6.68 -48.70 15.98
N LYS A 54 -6.14 -49.17 14.85
CA LYS A 54 -6.78 -49.27 13.53
C LYS A 54 -8.02 -50.16 13.59
N THR A 55 -9.18 -49.62 13.22
CA THR A 55 -10.18 -50.17 12.27
C THR A 55 -11.52 -49.40 12.39
N ALA A 56 -11.72 -48.35 11.58
CA ALA A 56 -13.06 -47.81 11.33
C ALA A 56 -13.09 -47.01 10.02
N LYS A 57 -14.18 -47.15 9.26
CA LYS A 57 -14.49 -46.37 8.05
C LYS A 57 -14.28 -44.87 8.31
N LYS A 58 -13.54 -44.18 7.43
CA LYS A 58 -13.36 -42.71 7.48
C LYS A 58 -14.75 -42.04 7.57
N PRO A 59 -15.09 -41.31 8.64
CA PRO A 59 -16.31 -40.52 8.66
C PRO A 59 -16.19 -39.41 7.61
N LYS A 60 -17.30 -39.07 6.94
CA LYS A 60 -17.38 -37.85 6.12
C LYS A 60 -16.90 -36.69 6.99
N LYS A 61 -15.82 -36.04 6.59
CA LYS A 61 -15.31 -34.87 7.32
C LYS A 61 -16.41 -33.82 7.34
N ASP A 62 -16.76 -33.34 8.53
CA ASP A 62 -17.59 -32.16 8.70
C ASP A 62 -16.83 -30.93 8.16
N GLU A 63 -17.01 -30.64 6.87
CA GLU A 63 -16.36 -29.52 6.19
C GLU A 63 -16.78 -28.17 6.77
N ARG A 64 -18.04 -28.08 7.25
CA ARG A 64 -18.57 -26.88 7.89
C ARG A 64 -17.91 -26.64 9.24
N GLY A 65 -17.87 -27.64 10.11
CA GLY A 65 -17.17 -27.51 11.40
C GLY A 65 -15.69 -27.17 11.23
N ALA A 66 -15.01 -27.74 10.23
CA ALA A 66 -13.62 -27.38 9.91
C ALA A 66 -13.47 -25.95 9.36
N LEU A 67 -14.48 -25.42 8.67
CA LEU A 67 -14.52 -24.02 8.23
C LEU A 67 -14.75 -23.07 9.40
N VAL A 68 -15.75 -23.35 10.26
CA VAL A 68 -16.06 -22.57 11.47
C VAL A 68 -14.84 -22.47 12.38
N ASN A 69 -14.16 -23.59 12.66
CA ASN A 69 -12.94 -23.61 13.46
C ASN A 69 -11.80 -22.76 12.87
N ARG A 70 -11.67 -22.72 11.53
CA ARG A 70 -10.67 -21.89 10.85
C ARG A 70 -11.05 -20.41 10.83
N MET A 71 -12.33 -20.09 10.71
CA MET A 71 -12.84 -18.73 10.77
C MET A 71 -12.76 -18.17 12.20
N GLY A 72 -13.01 -19.02 13.20
CA GLY A 72 -13.23 -18.66 14.60
C GLY A 72 -14.59 -18.03 14.86
N VAL A 73 -15.53 -18.14 13.92
CA VAL A 73 -16.90 -17.60 14.01
C VAL A 73 -17.85 -18.64 13.43
N ASP A 74 -18.99 -18.84 14.08
CA ASP A 74 -20.06 -19.72 13.62
C ASP A 74 -21.30 -18.94 13.16
N PRO A 75 -21.42 -18.62 11.86
CA PRO A 75 -22.61 -17.97 11.30
C PRO A 75 -23.91 -18.78 11.44
N TRP A 76 -23.83 -20.10 11.68
CA TRP A 76 -25.01 -20.97 11.81
C TRP A 76 -25.47 -21.13 13.26
N HIS A 77 -24.65 -20.71 14.23
CA HIS A 77 -24.96 -20.73 15.65
C HIS A 77 -24.80 -19.33 16.24
N ASN A 78 -25.65 -18.40 15.80
CA ASN A 78 -25.78 -17.06 16.37
C ASN A 78 -24.46 -16.27 16.46
N TRP A 79 -23.58 -16.44 15.48
CA TRP A 79 -22.30 -15.74 15.37
C TRP A 79 -21.35 -15.95 16.56
N GLU A 80 -21.42 -17.12 17.20
CA GLU A 80 -20.51 -17.48 18.29
C GLU A 80 -19.05 -17.39 17.83
N ALA A 81 -18.23 -16.66 18.60
CA ALA A 81 -16.86 -16.35 18.22
C ALA A 81 -15.85 -16.92 19.22
N HIS A 82 -14.88 -17.65 18.69
CA HIS A 82 -13.74 -18.18 19.44
C HIS A 82 -12.49 -17.35 19.12
N TYR A 83 -12.22 -16.34 19.95
CA TYR A 83 -10.98 -15.56 19.81
C TYR A 83 -9.85 -16.13 20.67
N GLU A 84 -8.63 -16.02 20.14
CA GLU A 84 -7.39 -16.54 20.71
C GLU A 84 -6.44 -15.39 21.08
N VAL A 85 -5.65 -15.58 22.15
CA VAL A 85 -4.54 -14.67 22.45
C VAL A 85 -3.51 -14.77 21.32
N LEU A 86 -3.07 -13.62 20.81
CA LEU A 86 -2.13 -13.57 19.71
C LEU A 86 -0.76 -14.15 20.12
N PRO A 87 -0.08 -14.93 19.25
CA PRO A 87 1.24 -15.46 19.56
C PRO A 87 2.24 -14.34 19.90
N GLY A 88 2.98 -14.51 21.01
CA GLY A 88 3.94 -13.53 21.52
C GLY A 88 3.33 -12.45 22.43
N LYS A 89 2.00 -12.46 22.64
CA LYS A 89 1.31 -11.54 23.58
C LYS A 89 1.05 -12.16 24.96
N GLU A 90 1.39 -13.42 25.17
CA GLU A 90 1.10 -14.16 26.40
C GLU A 90 1.75 -13.50 27.62
N LYS A 91 3.01 -13.04 27.48
CA LYS A 91 3.72 -12.32 28.54
C LYS A 91 3.07 -10.97 28.87
N VAL A 92 2.64 -10.23 27.84
CA VAL A 92 1.97 -8.93 28.01
C VAL A 92 0.65 -9.11 28.73
N VAL A 93 -0.16 -10.10 28.32
CA VAL A 93 -1.42 -10.44 28.98
C VAL A 93 -1.19 -10.84 30.44
N SER A 94 -0.20 -11.68 30.71
CA SER A 94 0.11 -12.08 32.08
C SER A 94 0.55 -10.91 32.95
N GLU A 95 1.37 -9.98 32.42
CA GLU A 95 1.78 -8.76 33.12
C GLU A 95 0.57 -7.85 33.42
N LEU A 96 -0.31 -7.65 32.44
CA LEU A 96 -1.51 -6.83 32.61
C LEU A 96 -2.45 -7.41 33.68
N LYS A 97 -2.64 -8.74 33.71
CA LYS A 97 -3.45 -9.40 34.75
C LYS A 97 -2.88 -9.19 36.14
N GLN A 98 -1.58 -9.38 36.32
CA GLN A 98 -0.91 -9.20 37.61
C GLN A 98 -0.98 -7.75 38.11
N LEU A 99 -0.95 -6.78 37.20
CA LEU A 99 -1.09 -5.36 37.55
C LEU A 99 -2.55 -4.99 37.84
N ALA A 100 -3.49 -5.56 37.08
CA ALA A 100 -4.91 -5.36 37.29
C ALA A 100 -5.34 -5.85 38.67
N GLU A 101 -4.88 -7.03 39.11
CA GLU A 101 -5.17 -7.58 40.45
C GLU A 101 -4.79 -6.62 41.59
N LYS A 102 -3.71 -5.85 41.43
CA LYS A 102 -3.18 -4.90 42.43
C LYS A 102 -3.82 -3.51 42.36
N ALA A 103 -4.62 -3.24 41.33
CA ALA A 103 -5.21 -1.94 41.09
C ALA A 103 -6.64 -1.86 41.62
N ASP A 104 -6.98 -0.74 42.25
CA ASP A 104 -8.33 -0.50 42.79
C ASP A 104 -9.32 -0.30 41.64
N HIS A 105 -8.90 0.37 40.56
CA HIS A 105 -9.71 0.68 39.38
C HIS A 105 -8.90 0.58 38.09
N ILE A 106 -9.55 0.27 36.97
CA ILE A 106 -8.92 0.09 35.66
C ILE A 106 -9.50 1.06 34.63
N TYR A 107 -8.66 1.96 34.10
CA TYR A 107 -9.01 2.89 33.03
C TYR A 107 -8.54 2.38 31.67
N LEU A 108 -9.48 2.21 30.74
CA LEU A 108 -9.24 1.83 29.36
C LEU A 108 -9.10 3.11 28.52
N ALA A 109 -7.85 3.45 28.19
CA ALA A 109 -7.45 4.69 27.50
C ALA A 109 -7.05 4.45 26.04
N THR A 110 -7.76 3.53 25.38
CA THR A 110 -7.57 3.23 23.95
C THR A 110 -8.06 4.38 23.06
N ASP A 111 -7.72 4.30 21.78
CA ASP A 111 -8.11 5.29 20.77
C ASP A 111 -9.63 5.51 20.63
N LEU A 112 -9.99 6.67 20.08
CA LEU A 112 -11.34 7.21 20.00
C LEU A 112 -12.30 6.40 19.10
N ASP A 113 -11.77 5.66 18.12
CA ASP A 113 -12.56 4.96 17.12
C ASP A 113 -13.15 3.62 17.63
N ARG A 114 -14.03 3.01 16.81
CA ARG A 114 -14.62 1.69 17.08
C ARG A 114 -13.59 0.57 17.23
N GLU A 115 -12.40 0.72 16.63
CA GLU A 115 -11.29 -0.23 16.79
C GLU A 115 -10.70 -0.13 18.19
N GLY A 116 -10.48 1.09 18.70
CA GLY A 116 -10.08 1.34 20.07
C GLY A 116 -11.07 0.81 21.10
N GLU A 117 -12.38 0.93 20.83
CA GLU A 117 -13.43 0.36 21.70
C GLU A 117 -13.38 -1.18 21.74
N ALA A 118 -13.20 -1.83 20.60
CA ALA A 118 -13.03 -3.29 20.54
C ALA A 118 -11.74 -3.77 21.23
N ILE A 119 -10.65 -3.01 21.15
CA ILE A 119 -9.41 -3.30 21.91
C ILE A 119 -9.68 -3.21 23.42
N ALA A 120 -10.38 -2.17 23.86
CA ALA A 120 -10.77 -2.00 25.26
C ALA A 120 -11.64 -3.16 25.75
N TRP A 121 -12.62 -3.58 24.94
CA TRP A 121 -13.42 -4.77 25.23
C TRP A 121 -12.56 -6.03 25.36
N HIS A 122 -11.67 -6.30 24.41
CA HIS A 122 -10.77 -7.46 24.50
C HIS A 122 -9.87 -7.43 25.74
N LEU A 123 -9.43 -6.25 26.19
CA LEU A 123 -8.67 -6.10 27.43
C LEU A 123 -9.52 -6.50 28.64
N ARG A 124 -10.75 -5.99 28.74
CA ARG A 124 -11.70 -6.34 29.81
C ARG A 124 -11.96 -7.84 29.84
N GLU A 125 -12.31 -8.44 28.70
CA GLU A 125 -12.59 -9.88 28.60
C GLU A 125 -11.40 -10.77 28.97
N VAL A 126 -10.18 -10.34 28.63
CA VAL A 126 -8.99 -11.13 28.94
C VAL A 126 -8.62 -10.99 30.41
N ILE A 127 -8.70 -9.79 31.00
CA ILE A 127 -8.35 -9.53 32.40
C ILE A 127 -9.39 -10.14 33.35
N GLY A 128 -10.68 -9.97 33.06
CA GLY A 128 -11.80 -10.43 33.89
C GLY A 128 -12.12 -9.52 35.07
N GLY A 129 -13.15 -9.87 35.84
CA GLY A 129 -13.68 -9.05 36.94
C GLY A 129 -15.01 -8.39 36.59
N ASP A 130 -15.55 -7.62 37.54
CA ASP A 130 -16.83 -6.92 37.39
C ASP A 130 -16.71 -5.67 36.51
N ASP A 131 -17.78 -5.33 35.80
CA ASP A 131 -17.83 -4.21 34.86
C ASP A 131 -17.58 -2.87 35.58
N ALA A 132 -18.08 -2.71 36.80
CA ALA A 132 -17.88 -1.52 37.62
C ALA A 132 -16.40 -1.25 38.00
N ARG A 133 -15.50 -2.22 37.82
CA ARG A 133 -14.05 -2.05 38.02
C ARG A 133 -13.37 -1.33 36.86
N TYR A 134 -14.07 -1.19 35.73
CA TYR A 134 -13.53 -0.61 34.51
C TYR A 134 -14.16 0.75 34.24
N SER A 135 -13.41 1.62 33.56
CA SER A 135 -13.97 2.83 32.96
C SER A 135 -13.29 3.14 31.64
N ARG A 136 -14.04 3.73 30.73
CA ARG A 136 -13.58 4.15 29.41
C ARG A 136 -13.24 5.64 29.41
N VAL A 137 -12.00 5.99 29.10
CA VAL A 137 -11.55 7.39 28.97
C VAL A 137 -11.26 7.73 27.52
N VAL A 138 -11.86 8.82 27.04
CA VAL A 138 -11.83 9.20 25.63
C VAL A 138 -11.29 10.61 25.49
N PHE A 139 -10.41 10.84 24.52
CA PHE A 139 -9.80 12.15 24.25
C PHE A 139 -9.40 12.29 22.78
N ASN A 140 -9.54 13.51 22.25
CA ASN A 140 -9.18 13.85 20.87
C ASN A 140 -7.69 14.19 20.70
N GLU A 141 -7.03 14.56 21.79
CA GLU A 141 -5.62 14.96 21.85
C GLU A 141 -5.01 14.60 23.19
N ILE A 142 -3.69 14.46 23.24
CA ILE A 142 -2.95 14.10 24.46
C ILE A 142 -2.33 15.37 25.07
N THR A 143 -3.19 16.22 25.62
CA THR A 143 -2.82 17.45 26.34
C THR A 143 -3.17 17.36 27.81
N LYS A 144 -2.55 18.20 28.66
CA LYS A 144 -2.82 18.23 30.10
C LYS A 144 -4.30 18.45 30.41
N ASN A 145 -4.97 19.34 29.65
CA ASN A 145 -6.37 19.66 29.86
C ASN A 145 -7.29 18.53 29.39
N ALA A 146 -7.08 18.02 28.17
CA ALA A 146 -7.89 16.93 27.62
C ALA A 146 -7.81 15.66 28.48
N ILE A 147 -6.62 15.29 28.94
CA ILE A 147 -6.45 14.11 29.81
C ILE A 147 -7.14 14.33 31.16
N ARG A 148 -7.03 15.51 31.79
CA ARG A 148 -7.73 15.77 33.05
C ARG A 148 -9.25 15.72 32.89
N GLN A 149 -9.78 16.28 31.82
CA GLN A 149 -11.23 16.24 31.53
C GLN A 149 -11.70 14.80 31.30
N ALA A 150 -10.95 14.01 30.53
CA ALA A 150 -11.28 12.61 30.24
C ALA A 150 -11.35 11.72 31.51
N PHE A 151 -10.51 12.00 32.51
CA PHE A 151 -10.50 11.27 33.78
C PHE A 151 -11.47 11.84 34.83
N ASN A 152 -11.95 13.08 34.67
CA ASN A 152 -12.88 13.71 35.60
C ASN A 152 -14.27 13.07 35.56
N LYS A 153 -14.75 12.72 34.36
CA LYS A 153 -16.02 12.00 34.16
C LYS A 153 -15.82 10.87 33.15
N PRO A 154 -15.25 9.74 33.59
CA PRO A 154 -15.07 8.57 32.73
C PRO A 154 -16.43 8.05 32.23
N GLY A 155 -16.44 7.53 31.02
CA GLY A 155 -17.59 6.81 30.49
C GLY A 155 -17.54 5.31 30.80
N GLU A 156 -18.60 4.62 30.40
CA GLU A 156 -18.62 3.16 30.31
C GLU A 156 -18.16 2.69 28.94
N LEU A 157 -17.79 1.41 28.83
CA LEU A 157 -17.46 0.79 27.56
C LEU A 157 -18.71 0.73 26.67
N ASN A 158 -18.64 1.29 25.47
CA ASN A 158 -19.78 1.31 24.56
C ASN A 158 -19.88 0.00 23.76
N ILE A 159 -20.80 -0.88 24.17
CA ILE A 159 -20.99 -2.20 23.58
C ILE A 159 -21.52 -2.12 22.14
N ASP A 160 -22.34 -1.13 21.80
CA ASP A 160 -22.85 -0.94 20.43
C ASP A 160 -21.70 -0.66 19.44
N ARG A 161 -20.73 0.18 19.82
CA ARG A 161 -19.52 0.43 19.02
C ARG A 161 -18.62 -0.80 18.91
N VAL A 162 -18.52 -1.60 19.98
CA VAL A 162 -17.82 -2.90 19.94
C VAL A 162 -18.50 -3.84 18.95
N ASN A 163 -19.83 -3.97 19.04
CA ASN A 163 -20.64 -4.83 18.17
C ASN A 163 -20.54 -4.42 16.70
N ALA A 164 -20.55 -3.12 16.40
CA ALA A 164 -20.30 -2.62 15.05
C ALA A 164 -18.92 -3.04 14.51
N GLN A 165 -17.89 -3.04 15.36
CA GLN A 165 -16.56 -3.50 14.98
C GLN A 165 -16.53 -5.02 14.77
N GLN A 166 -17.19 -5.80 15.64
CA GLN A 166 -17.26 -7.26 15.51
C GLN A 166 -18.06 -7.70 14.29
N ALA A 167 -19.19 -7.06 14.01
CA ALA A 167 -19.97 -7.27 12.79
C ALA A 167 -19.08 -7.10 11.56
N ARG A 168 -18.40 -5.95 11.46
CA ARG A 168 -17.42 -5.71 10.37
C ARG A 168 -16.37 -6.83 10.28
N ARG A 169 -15.78 -7.20 11.42
CA ARG A 169 -14.72 -8.22 11.50
C ARG A 169 -15.19 -9.57 11.00
N PHE A 170 -16.43 -9.95 11.31
CA PHE A 170 -17.04 -11.23 10.96
C PHE A 170 -17.42 -11.28 9.49
N MET A 171 -18.02 -10.22 8.96
CA MET A 171 -18.31 -10.10 7.52
C MET A 171 -17.05 -10.25 6.68
N ASP A 172 -15.99 -9.51 7.04
CA ASP A 172 -14.71 -9.57 6.34
C ASP A 172 -14.08 -10.97 6.44
N ARG A 173 -14.27 -11.66 7.57
CA ARG A 173 -13.80 -13.04 7.80
C ARG A 173 -14.56 -14.05 6.94
N VAL A 174 -15.88 -13.98 6.90
CA VAL A 174 -16.77 -14.85 6.11
C VAL A 174 -16.41 -14.76 4.63
N VAL A 175 -16.38 -13.55 4.06
CA VAL A 175 -16.02 -13.35 2.64
C VAL A 175 -14.62 -13.89 2.37
N GLY A 176 -13.66 -13.56 3.24
CA GLY A 176 -12.27 -14.00 3.07
C GLY A 176 -12.12 -15.52 3.07
N TYR A 177 -12.79 -16.24 3.96
CA TYR A 177 -12.61 -17.68 4.13
C TYR A 177 -13.53 -18.53 3.24
N MET A 178 -14.65 -18.00 2.77
CA MET A 178 -15.61 -18.72 1.94
C MET A 178 -15.41 -18.45 0.44
N VAL A 179 -15.06 -17.22 0.04
CA VAL A 179 -14.82 -16.92 -1.39
C VAL A 179 -13.42 -17.33 -1.84
N SER A 180 -12.40 -17.23 -0.98
CA SER A 180 -11.01 -17.57 -1.40
C SER A 180 -10.85 -19.04 -1.83
N PRO A 181 -11.41 -20.05 -1.14
CA PRO A 181 -11.38 -21.43 -1.62
C PRO A 181 -12.07 -21.63 -2.97
N LEU A 182 -13.17 -20.93 -3.22
CA LEU A 182 -13.84 -20.94 -4.52
C LEU A 182 -12.92 -20.37 -5.62
N LEU A 183 -12.27 -19.23 -5.36
CA LEU A 183 -11.29 -18.65 -6.28
C LEU A 183 -10.11 -19.59 -6.53
N TRP A 184 -9.67 -20.37 -5.53
CA TRP A 184 -8.62 -21.38 -5.71
C TRP A 184 -9.06 -22.54 -6.59
N LYS A 185 -10.32 -22.97 -6.47
CA LYS A 185 -10.92 -24.04 -7.26
C LYS A 185 -11.15 -23.62 -8.71
N LYS A 186 -11.67 -22.41 -8.93
CA LYS A 186 -12.12 -21.94 -10.26
C LYS A 186 -11.04 -21.15 -11.02
N ILE A 187 -10.22 -20.36 -10.32
CA ILE A 187 -9.34 -19.36 -10.96
C ILE A 187 -7.85 -19.70 -10.81
N ALA A 188 -7.31 -19.55 -9.60
CA ALA A 188 -5.89 -19.79 -9.30
C ALA A 188 -5.66 -19.94 -7.79
N ARG A 189 -4.66 -20.74 -7.42
CA ARG A 189 -4.25 -20.91 -6.01
C ARG A 189 -3.62 -19.64 -5.46
N GLY A 190 -3.81 -19.40 -4.16
CA GLY A 190 -3.20 -18.28 -3.44
C GLY A 190 -3.89 -16.94 -3.65
N LEU A 191 -5.04 -16.91 -4.32
CA LEU A 191 -5.90 -15.74 -4.41
C LEU A 191 -6.62 -15.48 -3.09
N SER A 192 -7.06 -14.25 -2.87
CA SER A 192 -7.82 -13.93 -1.65
C SER A 192 -8.87 -12.87 -1.93
N ALA A 193 -10.11 -13.12 -1.55
CA ALA A 193 -11.17 -12.14 -1.64
C ALA A 193 -11.24 -11.28 -0.37
N GLY A 194 -11.75 -10.07 -0.48
CA GLY A 194 -12.05 -9.22 0.67
C GLY A 194 -13.17 -8.27 0.29
N ARG A 195 -14.15 -8.11 1.19
CA ARG A 195 -15.40 -7.37 0.92
C ARG A 195 -15.13 -5.99 0.31
N VAL A 196 -14.37 -5.15 1.02
CA VAL A 196 -14.05 -3.78 0.56
C VAL A 196 -12.86 -3.75 -0.39
N GLN A 197 -11.91 -4.67 -0.21
CA GLN A 197 -10.70 -4.74 -1.04
C GLN A 197 -11.04 -5.03 -2.51
N SER A 198 -11.94 -5.98 -2.77
CA SER A 198 -12.36 -6.31 -4.14
C SER A 198 -13.00 -5.12 -4.84
N VAL A 199 -13.80 -4.32 -4.12
CA VAL A 199 -14.44 -3.10 -4.64
C VAL A 199 -13.41 -1.99 -4.92
N ALA A 200 -12.38 -1.86 -4.09
CA ALA A 200 -11.28 -0.94 -4.36
C ALA A 200 -10.44 -1.36 -5.59
N VAL A 201 -10.20 -2.68 -5.76
CA VAL A 201 -9.55 -3.22 -6.96
C VAL A 201 -10.40 -2.95 -8.20
N ARG A 202 -11.73 -3.12 -8.10
CA ARG A 202 -12.68 -2.82 -9.18
C ARG A 202 -12.52 -1.39 -9.71
N LEU A 203 -12.43 -0.38 -8.83
CA LEU A 203 -12.21 1.01 -9.25
C LEU A 203 -10.92 1.18 -10.08
N VAL A 204 -9.84 0.50 -9.69
CA VAL A 204 -8.57 0.54 -10.43
C VAL A 204 -8.70 -0.18 -11.77
N VAL A 205 -9.40 -1.32 -11.82
CA VAL A 205 -9.67 -2.08 -13.04
C VAL A 205 -10.53 -1.30 -14.02
N GLU A 206 -11.60 -0.65 -13.56
CA GLU A 206 -12.46 0.20 -14.38
C GLU A 206 -11.66 1.36 -14.99
N ARG A 207 -10.84 2.06 -14.18
CA ARG A 207 -9.94 3.12 -14.69
C ARG A 207 -8.94 2.58 -15.71
N GLU A 208 -8.36 1.41 -15.48
CA GLU A 208 -7.45 0.77 -16.44
C GLU A 208 -8.14 0.49 -17.78
N ARG A 209 -9.40 0.03 -17.74
CA ARG A 209 -10.20 -0.23 -18.94
C ARG A 209 -10.54 1.05 -19.68
N GLU A 210 -10.90 2.11 -18.98
CA GLU A 210 -11.10 3.45 -19.59
C GLU A 210 -9.84 3.88 -20.36
N ILE A 211 -8.65 3.76 -19.74
CA ILE A 211 -7.37 4.12 -20.36
C ILE A 211 -7.08 3.24 -21.58
N LYS A 212 -7.25 1.91 -21.47
CA LYS A 212 -6.97 0.97 -22.55
C LYS A 212 -7.93 1.12 -23.74
N ALA A 213 -9.18 1.49 -23.47
CA ALA A 213 -10.17 1.78 -24.51
C ALA A 213 -9.88 3.12 -25.19
N PHE A 214 -9.42 4.13 -24.44
CA PHE A 214 -9.11 5.46 -24.95
C PHE A 214 -8.09 5.43 -26.11
N VAL A 215 -8.32 6.27 -27.12
CA VAL A 215 -7.44 6.46 -28.28
C VAL A 215 -7.05 7.94 -28.30
N PRO A 216 -5.78 8.28 -28.00
CA PRO A 216 -5.33 9.66 -28.05
C PRO A 216 -5.41 10.24 -29.47
N GLU A 217 -6.11 11.35 -29.63
CA GLU A 217 -6.25 12.09 -30.90
C GLU A 217 -5.29 13.27 -30.92
N GLU A 218 -4.66 13.50 -32.07
CA GLU A 218 -3.75 14.61 -32.32
C GLU A 218 -4.53 15.93 -32.40
N PHE A 219 -3.99 16.97 -31.77
CA PHE A 219 -4.41 18.34 -31.99
C PHE A 219 -3.24 19.30 -31.79
N TRP A 220 -3.37 20.51 -32.30
CA TRP A 220 -2.31 21.50 -32.23
C TRP A 220 -2.81 22.78 -31.59
N GLU A 221 -1.93 23.42 -30.84
CA GLU A 221 -2.09 24.77 -30.32
C GLU A 221 -1.02 25.67 -30.95
N VAL A 222 -1.30 26.96 -31.03
CA VAL A 222 -0.34 27.96 -31.51
C VAL A 222 -0.29 29.08 -30.50
N ASP A 223 0.88 29.28 -29.91
CA ASP A 223 1.17 30.42 -29.07
C ASP A 223 1.82 31.52 -29.91
N ALA A 224 1.39 32.76 -29.68
CA ALA A 224 1.95 33.95 -30.28
C ALA A 224 2.62 34.80 -29.20
N SER A 225 3.94 34.90 -29.26
CA SER A 225 4.71 35.86 -28.48
C SER A 225 4.66 37.21 -29.18
N THR A 226 4.18 38.23 -28.48
CA THR A 226 4.02 39.59 -29.00
C THR A 226 4.67 40.61 -28.07
N THR A 227 4.82 41.84 -28.55
CA THR A 227 5.29 42.99 -27.77
C THR A 227 4.24 44.09 -27.77
N THR A 228 4.04 44.71 -26.61
CA THR A 228 3.15 45.87 -26.43
C THR A 228 3.78 47.14 -27.04
N PRO A 229 3.00 48.22 -27.24
CA PRO A 229 3.56 49.52 -27.66
C PRO A 229 4.62 50.07 -26.70
N SER A 230 4.57 49.67 -25.41
CA SER A 230 5.55 50.04 -24.38
C SER A 230 6.83 49.19 -24.40
N GLY A 231 6.92 48.18 -25.28
CA GLY A 231 8.09 47.29 -25.36
C GLY A 231 8.04 46.09 -24.40
N GLU A 232 6.92 45.82 -23.73
CA GLU A 232 6.76 44.68 -22.83
C GLU A 232 6.31 43.42 -23.56
N ALA A 233 6.79 42.25 -23.15
CA ALA A 233 6.39 40.99 -23.75
C ALA A 233 4.97 40.57 -23.33
N LEU A 234 4.19 40.08 -24.28
CA LEU A 234 2.83 39.57 -24.07
C LEU A 234 2.66 38.26 -24.85
N ALA A 235 2.53 37.15 -24.12
CA ALA A 235 2.24 35.84 -24.70
C ALA A 235 0.72 35.65 -24.84
N LEU A 236 0.29 35.20 -26.01
CA LEU A 236 -1.11 34.98 -26.38
C LEU A 236 -1.29 33.55 -26.90
N GLN A 237 -2.44 32.93 -26.63
CA GLN A 237 -2.80 31.65 -27.21
C GLN A 237 -3.92 31.85 -28.25
N VAL A 238 -3.81 31.23 -29.42
CA VAL A 238 -4.89 31.25 -30.42
C VAL A 238 -6.07 30.42 -29.93
N THR A 239 -7.27 30.99 -29.98
CA THR A 239 -8.50 30.32 -29.47
C THR A 239 -9.56 30.11 -30.54
N HIS A 240 -9.66 31.02 -31.53
CA HIS A 240 -10.64 30.92 -32.61
C HIS A 240 -10.05 31.33 -33.95
N GLN A 241 -10.65 30.80 -35.02
CA GLN A 241 -10.45 31.21 -36.41
C GLN A 241 -11.82 31.27 -37.08
N ASN A 242 -12.14 32.37 -37.77
CA ASN A 242 -13.47 32.58 -38.39
C ASN A 242 -14.63 32.35 -37.40
N ASP A 243 -14.51 32.87 -36.19
CA ASP A 243 -15.45 32.69 -35.07
C ASP A 243 -15.71 31.25 -34.60
N LYS A 244 -14.93 30.27 -35.07
CA LYS A 244 -14.99 28.88 -34.61
C LYS A 244 -13.80 28.54 -33.72
N PRO A 245 -13.95 27.65 -32.72
CA PRO A 245 -12.82 27.19 -31.90
C PRO A 245 -11.68 26.67 -32.77
N PHE A 246 -10.48 27.19 -32.54
CA PHE A 246 -9.28 26.83 -33.27
C PHE A 246 -8.73 25.51 -32.71
N ARG A 247 -8.74 24.45 -33.53
CA ARG A 247 -8.25 23.12 -33.15
C ARG A 247 -7.78 22.32 -34.38
N PRO A 248 -6.65 22.71 -35.00
CA PRO A 248 -6.08 21.93 -36.10
C PRO A 248 -5.65 20.54 -35.63
N VAL A 249 -5.74 19.54 -36.51
CA VAL A 249 -5.47 18.13 -36.18
C VAL A 249 -4.16 17.61 -36.76
N ASN A 250 -3.44 18.44 -37.52
CA ASN A 250 -2.17 18.05 -38.14
C ASN A 250 -1.27 19.27 -38.43
N LYS A 251 -0.05 18.98 -38.88
CA LYS A 251 0.95 19.99 -39.22
C LYS A 251 0.55 20.88 -40.40
N GLU A 252 -0.11 20.35 -41.43
CA GLU A 252 -0.48 21.12 -42.63
C GLU A 252 -1.49 22.23 -42.31
N GLN A 253 -2.56 21.89 -41.58
CA GLN A 253 -3.58 22.84 -41.13
C GLN A 253 -2.97 23.91 -40.22
N THR A 254 -2.07 23.49 -39.32
CA THR A 254 -1.38 24.40 -38.40
C THR A 254 -0.47 25.36 -39.15
N GLN A 255 0.30 24.88 -40.13
CA GLN A 255 1.19 25.73 -40.93
C GLN A 255 0.42 26.73 -41.80
N ALA A 256 -0.77 26.36 -42.29
CA ALA A 256 -1.66 27.28 -43.00
C ALA A 256 -2.10 28.43 -42.09
N ALA A 257 -2.49 28.13 -40.85
CA ALA A 257 -2.86 29.14 -39.86
C ALA A 257 -1.66 30.01 -39.43
N VAL A 258 -0.49 29.42 -39.18
CA VAL A 258 0.75 30.14 -38.85
C VAL A 258 1.11 31.15 -39.94
N SER A 259 1.02 30.74 -41.21
CA SER A 259 1.34 31.63 -42.34
C SER A 259 0.35 32.79 -42.50
N LEU A 260 -0.90 32.62 -42.07
CA LEU A 260 -1.90 33.69 -42.05
C LEU A 260 -1.67 34.65 -40.87
N LEU A 261 -1.36 34.11 -39.68
CA LEU A 261 -1.06 34.87 -38.46
C LEU A 261 0.20 35.74 -38.64
N GLU A 262 1.25 35.23 -39.29
CA GLU A 262 2.48 35.98 -39.57
C GLU A 262 2.23 37.27 -40.38
N LYS A 263 1.22 37.24 -41.26
CA LYS A 263 0.85 38.38 -42.12
C LYS A 263 -0.20 39.30 -41.47
N ALA A 264 -0.72 38.93 -40.31
CA ALA A 264 -1.81 39.63 -39.65
C ALA A 264 -1.29 40.78 -38.77
N ARG A 265 -2.17 41.75 -38.51
CA ARG A 265 -1.95 42.80 -37.52
C ARG A 265 -2.70 42.44 -36.24
N TYR A 266 -2.01 42.51 -35.11
CA TYR A 266 -2.56 42.15 -33.80
C TYR A 266 -3.10 43.41 -33.13
N SER A 267 -4.35 43.37 -32.69
CA SER A 267 -5.02 44.48 -32.00
C SER A 267 -5.83 43.99 -30.81
N VAL A 268 -5.72 44.68 -29.68
CA VAL A 268 -6.49 44.36 -28.47
C VAL A 268 -7.96 44.71 -28.70
N LEU A 269 -8.83 43.69 -28.70
CA LEU A 269 -10.28 43.85 -28.86
C LEU A 269 -10.96 44.20 -27.55
N GLU A 270 -10.52 43.55 -26.47
CA GLU A 270 -11.13 43.67 -25.15
C GLU A 270 -10.11 43.41 -24.06
N ARG A 271 -10.25 44.15 -22.96
CA ARG A 271 -9.59 43.91 -21.68
C ARG A 271 -10.66 43.88 -20.60
N GLU A 272 -10.78 42.73 -19.94
CA GLU A 272 -11.67 42.55 -18.80
C GLU A 272 -10.83 42.42 -17.52
N ASP A 273 -10.97 43.40 -16.62
CA ASP A 273 -10.37 43.37 -15.29
C ASP A 273 -11.45 43.06 -14.26
N LYS A 274 -11.32 41.93 -13.57
CA LYS A 274 -12.31 41.44 -12.59
C LYS A 274 -11.65 41.14 -11.24
N PRO A 275 -12.12 41.74 -10.13
CA PRO A 275 -11.68 41.36 -8.80
C PRO A 275 -12.14 39.93 -8.50
N THR A 276 -11.21 39.08 -8.09
CA THR A 276 -11.48 37.69 -7.69
C THR A 276 -10.87 37.38 -6.34
N THR A 277 -11.40 36.36 -5.67
CA THR A 277 -10.95 35.96 -4.34
C THR A 277 -10.74 34.45 -4.26
N SER A 278 -9.85 34.02 -3.38
CA SER A 278 -9.70 32.61 -3.03
C SER A 278 -9.85 32.42 -1.51
N LYS A 279 -10.80 31.56 -1.12
CA LYS A 279 -11.00 31.18 0.27
C LYS A 279 -9.99 30.11 0.69
N PRO A 280 -9.57 30.06 1.96
CA PRO A 280 -8.76 28.95 2.45
C PRO A 280 -9.57 27.65 2.47
N GLY A 281 -8.88 26.52 2.27
CA GLY A 281 -9.47 25.20 2.43
C GLY A 281 -9.81 24.88 3.90
N ALA A 282 -10.67 23.89 4.11
CA ALA A 282 -11.03 23.37 5.43
C ALA A 282 -9.79 22.81 6.18
N PRO A 283 -9.83 22.71 7.53
CA PRO A 283 -8.83 21.95 8.26
C PRO A 283 -8.82 20.48 7.82
N PHE A 284 -7.72 19.77 8.08
CA PHE A 284 -7.56 18.42 7.54
C PHE A 284 -8.47 17.40 8.24
N ILE A 285 -9.05 16.54 7.41
CA ILE A 285 -9.54 15.21 7.79
C ILE A 285 -8.56 14.15 7.25
N THR A 286 -8.76 12.87 7.58
CA THR A 286 -7.83 11.80 7.20
C THR A 286 -7.59 11.72 5.69
N SER A 287 -8.65 11.78 4.88
CA SER A 287 -8.57 11.71 3.41
C SER A 287 -7.83 12.91 2.82
N THR A 288 -8.20 14.13 3.22
CA THR A 288 -7.58 15.37 2.74
C THR A 288 -6.13 15.53 3.19
N LEU A 289 -5.77 15.04 4.39
CA LEU A 289 -4.38 14.97 4.85
C LEU A 289 -3.55 14.04 3.96
N GLN A 290 -4.07 12.83 3.68
CA GLN A 290 -3.40 11.87 2.79
C GLN A 290 -3.21 12.45 1.38
N GLN A 291 -4.21 13.17 0.87
CA GLN A 291 -4.12 13.84 -0.43
C GLN A 291 -3.07 14.94 -0.43
N ALA A 292 -3.11 15.85 0.54
CA ALA A 292 -2.15 16.95 0.62
C ALA A 292 -0.72 16.46 0.84
N ALA A 293 -0.51 15.43 1.68
CA ALA A 293 0.79 14.82 1.91
C ALA A 293 1.33 14.12 0.66
N SER A 294 0.48 13.46 -0.13
CA SER A 294 0.89 12.91 -1.43
C SER A 294 1.29 14.04 -2.38
N THR A 295 0.42 15.02 -2.62
CA THR A 295 0.68 16.08 -3.60
C THR A 295 1.86 16.96 -3.22
N ARG A 296 1.98 17.37 -1.95
CA ARG A 296 3.00 18.35 -1.51
C ARG A 296 4.29 17.73 -0.99
N LEU A 297 4.23 16.56 -0.34
CA LEU A 297 5.40 15.94 0.31
C LEU A 297 5.87 14.67 -0.40
N GLY A 298 5.10 14.15 -1.36
CA GLY A 298 5.40 12.89 -2.02
C GLY A 298 5.16 11.65 -1.18
N PHE A 299 4.43 11.76 -0.07
CA PHE A 299 4.22 10.64 0.85
C PHE A 299 3.11 9.71 0.37
N GLY A 300 3.37 8.39 0.44
CA GLY A 300 2.31 7.38 0.31
C GLY A 300 1.41 7.32 1.55
N VAL A 301 0.23 6.74 1.42
CA VAL A 301 -0.81 6.71 2.47
C VAL A 301 -0.30 6.07 3.75
N LYS A 302 0.40 4.94 3.64
CA LYS A 302 1.02 4.23 4.79
C LYS A 302 2.02 5.10 5.53
N LYS A 303 2.87 5.84 4.80
CA LYS A 303 3.87 6.74 5.39
C LYS A 303 3.19 7.90 6.11
N THR A 304 2.19 8.52 5.48
CA THR A 304 1.43 9.63 6.08
C THR A 304 0.78 9.21 7.40
N MET A 305 0.09 8.06 7.44
CA MET A 305 -0.56 7.59 8.67
C MET A 305 0.44 7.20 9.76
N MET A 306 1.59 6.61 9.40
CA MET A 306 2.65 6.29 10.36
C MET A 306 3.24 7.55 11.01
N MET A 307 3.47 8.61 10.22
CA MET A 307 3.95 9.89 10.75
C MET A 307 2.88 10.57 11.62
N ALA A 308 1.63 10.59 11.15
CA ALA A 308 0.52 11.19 11.89
C ALA A 308 0.29 10.50 13.24
N GLN A 309 0.36 9.16 13.28
CA GLN A 309 0.27 8.41 14.53
C GLN A 309 1.38 8.79 15.52
N ARG A 310 2.63 8.92 15.06
CA ARG A 310 3.74 9.35 15.93
C ARG A 310 3.53 10.75 16.50
N LEU A 311 3.06 11.69 15.66
CA LEU A 311 2.75 13.04 16.10
C LEU A 311 1.64 13.06 17.14
N TYR A 312 0.58 12.26 16.95
CA TYR A 312 -0.52 12.13 17.90
C TYR A 312 -0.08 11.51 19.23
N GLU A 313 0.63 10.38 19.19
CA GLU A 313 1.11 9.68 20.39
C GLU A 313 2.12 10.52 21.20
N ALA A 314 2.85 11.42 20.54
CA ALA A 314 3.73 12.39 21.17
C ALA A 314 2.99 13.63 21.72
N GLY A 315 1.70 13.78 21.43
CA GLY A 315 0.85 14.88 21.88
C GLY A 315 0.97 16.15 21.04
N TYR A 316 1.46 16.09 19.81
CA TYR A 316 1.63 17.26 18.93
C TYR A 316 0.41 17.58 18.08
N ILE A 317 -0.41 16.58 17.72
CA ILE A 317 -1.63 16.78 16.93
C ILE A 317 -2.83 16.08 17.55
N THR A 318 -4.03 16.44 17.11
CA THR A 318 -5.27 15.70 17.38
C THR A 318 -5.30 14.36 16.64
N TYR A 319 -6.28 13.52 16.99
CA TYR A 319 -6.43 12.19 16.44
C TYR A 319 -6.57 12.19 14.90
N MET A 320 -5.72 11.39 14.24
CA MET A 320 -5.55 11.43 12.79
C MET A 320 -6.56 10.61 11.97
N ARG A 321 -7.47 9.89 12.63
CA ARG A 321 -8.53 9.08 12.00
C ARG A 321 -9.89 9.76 12.24
N THR A 322 -10.17 10.76 11.44
CA THR A 322 -11.34 11.64 11.57
C THR A 322 -11.87 12.00 10.19
N ASP A 323 -13.18 12.11 10.09
CA ASP A 323 -13.95 12.64 8.97
C ASP A 323 -14.61 13.99 9.30
N SER A 324 -14.33 14.53 10.49
CA SER A 324 -14.86 15.80 10.97
C SER A 324 -13.90 16.96 10.69
N THR A 325 -14.43 18.03 10.10
CA THR A 325 -13.74 19.31 9.91
C THR A 325 -13.97 20.27 11.09
N ASN A 326 -14.67 19.83 12.14
CA ASN A 326 -14.99 20.66 13.30
C ASN A 326 -13.73 21.07 14.06
N LEU A 327 -13.77 22.26 14.65
CA LEU A 327 -12.74 22.80 15.53
C LEU A 327 -13.40 23.18 16.86
N SER A 328 -12.79 22.77 17.96
CA SER A 328 -13.23 23.16 19.30
C SER A 328 -13.11 24.68 19.48
N GLN A 329 -13.94 25.25 20.37
CA GLN A 329 -13.89 26.68 20.65
C GLN A 329 -12.51 27.10 21.17
N ASP A 330 -11.86 26.26 21.98
CA ASP A 330 -10.49 26.49 22.46
C ASP A 330 -9.48 26.54 21.32
N ALA A 331 -9.56 25.62 20.37
CA ALA A 331 -8.69 25.60 19.20
C ALA A 331 -8.89 26.84 18.30
N VAL A 332 -10.15 27.25 18.09
CA VAL A 332 -10.51 28.45 17.33
C VAL A 332 -9.96 29.71 18.01
N ASN A 333 -10.14 29.84 19.34
CA ASN A 333 -9.63 30.97 20.10
C ASN A 333 -8.09 31.01 20.05
N MET A 334 -7.44 29.87 20.24
CA MET A 334 -5.99 29.72 20.20
C MET A 334 -5.40 30.16 18.86
N VAL A 335 -5.92 29.65 17.74
CA VAL A 335 -5.39 29.98 16.41
C VAL A 335 -5.71 31.42 16.00
N ARG A 336 -6.87 31.95 16.37
CA ARG A 336 -7.23 33.35 16.10
C ARG A 336 -6.36 34.32 16.89
N GLY A 337 -6.03 33.99 18.14
CA GLY A 337 -5.04 34.72 18.94
C GLY A 337 -3.69 34.75 18.24
N TYR A 338 -3.18 33.58 17.84
CA TYR A 338 -1.93 33.49 17.09
C TYR A 338 -1.93 34.32 15.80
N ILE A 339 -3.04 34.30 15.03
CA ILE A 339 -3.18 35.08 13.79
C ILE A 339 -3.15 36.59 14.09
N SER A 340 -3.88 37.02 15.13
CA SER A 340 -3.89 38.41 15.58
C SER A 340 -2.48 38.90 15.92
N ASP A 341 -1.73 38.12 16.69
CA ASP A 341 -0.42 38.52 17.22
C ASP A 341 0.68 38.49 16.15
N ASN A 342 0.66 37.52 15.24
CA ASN A 342 1.75 37.27 14.30
C ASN A 342 1.49 37.81 12.87
N PHE A 343 0.23 38.03 12.47
CA PHE A 343 -0.12 38.52 11.13
C PHE A 343 -0.87 39.85 11.16
N GLY A 344 -1.61 40.14 12.24
CA GLY A 344 -2.36 41.37 12.44
C GLY A 344 -3.80 41.32 11.92
N LYS A 345 -4.58 42.35 12.29
CA LYS A 345 -6.05 42.41 12.10
C LYS A 345 -6.54 42.17 10.67
N LYS A 346 -5.77 42.55 9.64
CA LYS A 346 -6.15 42.36 8.23
C LYS A 346 -6.28 40.88 7.83
N TYR A 347 -5.58 39.99 8.53
CA TYR A 347 -5.56 38.55 8.26
C TYR A 347 -6.56 37.75 9.10
N LEU A 348 -7.20 38.40 10.08
CA LEU A 348 -8.15 37.79 10.99
C LEU A 348 -9.58 38.12 10.54
N PRO A 349 -10.41 37.13 10.18
CA PRO A 349 -11.81 37.38 9.82
C PRO A 349 -12.62 37.82 11.06
N GLU A 350 -13.63 38.66 10.84
CA GLU A 350 -14.48 39.22 11.91
C GLU A 350 -15.12 38.11 12.76
N SER A 351 -15.74 37.13 12.11
CA SER A 351 -16.22 35.89 12.74
C SER A 351 -15.30 34.71 12.46
N PRO A 352 -15.27 33.67 13.31
CA PRO A 352 -14.62 32.40 13.01
C PRO A 352 -15.13 31.79 11.69
N ASN A 353 -14.22 31.23 10.89
CA ASN A 353 -14.60 30.50 9.69
C ASN A 353 -15.17 29.13 10.10
N GLN A 354 -16.34 28.78 9.57
CA GLN A 354 -16.99 27.49 9.78
C GLN A 354 -16.88 26.62 8.52
N TYR A 355 -16.69 25.32 8.71
CA TYR A 355 -16.57 24.34 7.64
C TYR A 355 -17.55 23.21 7.88
N ALA A 356 -18.34 22.86 6.88
CA ALA A 356 -19.29 21.75 7.00
C ALA A 356 -18.55 20.41 7.14
N SER A 357 -18.99 19.58 8.08
CA SER A 357 -18.70 18.15 8.16
C SER A 357 -19.80 17.36 7.42
N LYS A 358 -19.60 16.05 7.22
CA LYS A 358 -20.64 15.18 6.65
C LYS A 358 -21.74 14.90 7.69
N GLU A 359 -22.99 14.75 7.25
CA GLU A 359 -24.16 14.46 8.12
C GLU A 359 -24.01 13.20 8.99
N ASN A 360 -23.19 12.22 8.58
CA ASN A 360 -22.90 10.99 9.36
C ASN A 360 -21.49 10.99 9.97
N SER A 361 -20.81 12.14 10.10
CA SER A 361 -19.52 12.17 10.79
C SER A 361 -19.70 11.75 12.24
N GLN A 362 -18.79 10.96 12.82
CA GLN A 362 -18.85 10.64 14.26
C GLN A 362 -18.66 11.95 15.03
N GLU A 363 -19.77 12.63 15.38
CA GLU A 363 -19.84 14.07 15.71
C GLU A 363 -18.98 14.50 16.90
N ALA A 364 -18.46 13.56 17.69
CA ALA A 364 -17.51 13.81 18.77
C ALA A 364 -16.05 14.06 18.31
N HIS A 365 -15.76 13.88 17.01
CA HIS A 365 -14.40 14.01 16.48
C HIS A 365 -14.08 15.44 16.05
N GLU A 366 -12.81 15.82 16.21
CA GLU A 366 -12.26 17.11 15.75
C GLU A 366 -11.42 16.90 14.48
N ALA A 367 -11.14 17.98 13.75
CA ALA A 367 -10.20 17.96 12.63
C ALA A 367 -8.77 17.65 13.09
N ILE A 368 -7.92 17.24 12.15
CA ILE A 368 -6.49 17.03 12.35
C ILE A 368 -5.79 18.40 12.39
N ARG A 369 -5.35 18.80 13.58
CA ARG A 369 -4.72 20.09 13.87
C ARG A 369 -3.59 19.95 14.89
N PRO A 370 -2.72 20.95 15.06
CA PRO A 370 -1.84 21.05 16.21
C PRO A 370 -2.62 21.04 17.54
N SER A 371 -2.07 20.37 18.55
CA SER A 371 -2.56 20.45 19.93
C SER A 371 -2.25 21.80 20.59
N ASP A 372 -1.14 22.42 20.20
CA ASP A 372 -0.74 23.78 20.56
C ASP A 372 -0.25 24.50 19.29
N VAL A 373 -0.86 25.63 18.96
CA VAL A 373 -0.51 26.42 17.77
C VAL A 373 0.89 27.06 17.88
N ASN A 374 1.41 27.24 19.09
CA ASN A 374 2.69 27.90 19.32
C ASN A 374 3.89 26.97 19.11
N VAL A 375 3.66 25.66 19.04
CA VAL A 375 4.71 24.69 18.75
C VAL A 375 4.99 24.69 17.25
N MET A 376 6.22 25.03 16.87
CA MET A 376 6.66 25.01 15.48
C MET A 376 7.29 23.66 15.11
N ALA A 377 7.29 23.31 13.82
CA ALA A 377 7.82 22.04 13.32
C ALA A 377 9.29 21.81 13.70
N GLU A 378 10.08 22.88 13.76
CA GLU A 378 11.50 22.90 14.10
C GLU A 378 11.73 22.65 15.61
N SER A 379 10.70 22.86 16.44
CA SER A 379 10.77 22.67 17.89
C SER A 379 10.37 21.26 18.34
N LEU A 380 9.95 20.40 17.41
CA LEU A 380 9.52 19.04 17.72
C LEU A 380 10.71 18.17 18.14
N LYS A 381 10.67 17.67 19.39
CA LYS A 381 11.66 16.75 19.94
C LYS A 381 11.36 15.31 19.53
N ASP A 382 12.41 14.54 19.29
CA ASP A 382 12.36 13.10 18.93
C ASP A 382 11.53 12.75 17.68
N MET A 383 11.27 13.73 16.81
CA MET A 383 10.53 13.54 15.55
C MET A 383 11.49 13.53 14.36
N GLU A 384 11.33 12.55 13.47
CA GLU A 384 12.09 12.48 12.22
C GLU A 384 11.66 13.57 11.23
N ALA A 385 12.52 13.88 10.24
CA ALA A 385 12.29 14.94 9.27
C ALA A 385 10.94 14.82 8.53
N ASP A 386 10.51 13.59 8.23
CA ASP A 386 9.23 13.35 7.57
C ASP A 386 8.03 13.64 8.49
N ALA A 387 8.15 13.37 9.79
CA ALA A 387 7.13 13.74 10.78
C ALA A 387 7.07 15.26 10.94
N GLN A 388 8.22 15.95 10.99
CA GLN A 388 8.28 17.42 11.04
C GLN A 388 7.62 18.08 9.80
N LYS A 389 7.90 17.55 8.59
CA LYS A 389 7.25 18.02 7.36
C LYS A 389 5.73 17.82 7.38
N LEU A 390 5.26 16.67 7.88
CA LEU A 390 3.82 16.43 7.99
C LEU A 390 3.16 17.35 9.02
N TYR A 391 3.82 17.58 10.16
CA TYR A 391 3.35 18.54 11.15
C TYR A 391 3.28 19.96 10.58
N GLN A 392 4.31 20.41 9.87
CA GLN A 392 4.31 21.72 9.23
C GLN A 392 3.15 21.87 8.23
N LEU A 393 2.85 20.83 7.47
CA LEU A 393 1.71 20.81 6.56
C LEU A 393 0.38 20.95 7.33
N ILE A 394 0.20 20.17 8.40
CA ILE A 394 -0.99 20.22 9.27
C ILE A 394 -1.15 21.60 9.89
N TRP A 395 -0.08 22.14 10.47
CA TRP A 395 -0.03 23.44 11.12
C TRP A 395 -0.41 24.57 10.14
N ARG A 396 0.18 24.59 8.94
CA ARG A 396 -0.10 25.63 7.93
C ARG A 396 -1.56 25.61 7.48
N GLN A 397 -2.12 24.42 7.24
CA GLN A 397 -3.53 24.29 6.85
C GLN A 397 -4.48 24.74 7.97
N PHE A 398 -4.17 24.38 9.22
CA PHE A 398 -4.96 24.78 10.39
C PHE A 398 -4.94 26.29 10.62
N VAL A 399 -3.78 26.95 10.52
CA VAL A 399 -3.69 28.42 10.64
C VAL A 399 -4.40 29.08 9.46
N ALA A 400 -4.15 28.62 8.23
CA ALA A 400 -4.77 29.17 7.03
C ALA A 400 -6.30 29.13 7.06
N CYS A 401 -6.91 28.06 7.60
CA CYS A 401 -8.36 27.91 7.60
C CYS A 401 -9.09 28.96 8.44
N GLN A 402 -8.42 29.64 9.38
CA GLN A 402 -8.99 30.74 10.16
C GLN A 402 -8.50 32.13 9.71
N MET A 403 -7.90 32.24 8.52
CA MET A 403 -7.46 33.52 7.95
C MET A 403 -8.44 34.07 6.89
N THR A 404 -8.31 35.35 6.57
CA THR A 404 -9.11 36.01 5.52
C THR A 404 -8.77 35.53 4.11
N PRO A 405 -9.72 35.60 3.15
CA PRO A 405 -9.49 35.26 1.74
C PRO A 405 -8.36 36.08 1.08
N ALA A 406 -7.65 35.46 0.14
CA ALA A 406 -6.73 36.19 -0.74
C ALA A 406 -7.52 36.94 -1.82
N LYS A 407 -7.03 38.10 -2.26
CA LYS A 407 -7.67 38.95 -3.27
C LYS A 407 -6.72 39.16 -4.45
N TYR A 408 -7.28 39.08 -5.65
CA TYR A 408 -6.55 39.25 -6.90
C TYR A 408 -7.35 40.15 -7.85
N ASP A 409 -6.64 40.83 -8.75
CA ASP A 409 -7.24 41.41 -9.94
C ASP A 409 -6.93 40.48 -11.11
N SER A 410 -7.94 39.81 -11.66
CA SER A 410 -7.80 38.94 -12.82
C SER A 410 -7.98 39.77 -14.08
N THR A 411 -7.03 39.69 -14.99
CA THR A 411 -7.08 40.35 -16.29
C THR A 411 -7.22 39.29 -17.38
N THR A 412 -8.21 39.47 -18.25
CA THR A 412 -8.38 38.68 -19.46
C THR A 412 -8.27 39.61 -20.67
N LEU A 413 -7.35 39.30 -21.58
CA LEU A 413 -7.15 40.02 -22.83
C LEU A 413 -7.67 39.19 -23.98
N THR A 414 -8.46 39.81 -24.85
CA THR A 414 -8.89 39.26 -26.12
C THR A 414 -8.25 40.06 -27.25
N VAL A 415 -7.52 39.40 -28.12
CA VAL A 415 -6.76 40.02 -29.22
C VAL A 415 -7.28 39.48 -30.55
N GLY A 416 -7.47 40.37 -31.53
CA GLY A 416 -7.81 40.02 -32.90
C GLY A 416 -6.56 40.09 -33.79
N ALA A 417 -6.43 39.14 -34.71
CA ALA A 417 -5.38 39.14 -35.73
C ALA A 417 -5.93 38.56 -37.05
N GLY A 418 -6.32 39.42 -37.99
CA GLY A 418 -7.05 38.99 -39.19
C GLY A 418 -8.34 38.25 -38.80
N ASP A 419 -8.52 37.03 -39.29
CA ASP A 419 -9.67 36.17 -38.98
C ASP A 419 -9.52 35.39 -37.66
N PHE A 420 -8.46 35.63 -36.88
CA PHE A 420 -8.17 34.92 -35.64
C PHE A 420 -8.51 35.72 -34.39
N ARG A 421 -8.86 34.97 -33.33
CA ARG A 421 -8.99 35.48 -31.96
C ARG A 421 -8.01 34.76 -31.05
N LEU A 422 -7.22 35.54 -30.33
CA LEU A 422 -6.27 35.08 -29.33
C LEU A 422 -6.66 35.56 -27.94
N LYS A 423 -6.18 34.85 -26.92
CA LYS A 423 -6.48 35.14 -25.53
C LYS A 423 -5.23 35.08 -24.66
N ALA A 424 -5.13 35.99 -23.70
CA ALA A 424 -4.22 35.88 -22.56
C ALA A 424 -5.01 36.04 -21.27
N ARG A 425 -4.61 35.29 -20.24
CA ARG A 425 -5.16 35.42 -18.90
C ARG A 425 -4.02 35.54 -17.89
N GLY A 426 -4.20 36.44 -16.95
CA GLY A 426 -3.30 36.58 -15.82
C GLY A 426 -4.02 37.16 -14.62
N ARG A 427 -3.31 37.26 -13.50
CA ARG A 427 -3.84 37.89 -12.30
C ARG A 427 -2.73 38.52 -11.47
N ILE A 428 -3.06 39.61 -10.79
CA ILE A 428 -2.16 40.31 -9.89
C ILE A 428 -2.66 40.10 -8.46
N LEU A 429 -1.79 39.60 -7.59
CA LEU A 429 -2.09 39.45 -6.16
C LEU A 429 -2.18 40.83 -5.51
N ARG A 430 -3.34 41.16 -4.92
CA ARG A 430 -3.57 42.39 -4.17
C ARG A 430 -3.48 42.20 -2.67
N PHE A 431 -3.89 41.03 -2.19
CA PHE A 431 -3.81 40.68 -0.80
C PHE A 431 -3.61 39.17 -0.66
N ASP A 432 -2.50 38.77 -0.05
CA ASP A 432 -2.10 37.38 0.13
C ASP A 432 -3.03 36.59 1.07
N GLY A 433 -3.65 37.24 2.06
CA GLY A 433 -4.59 36.60 2.99
C GLY A 433 -4.02 35.30 3.56
N TRP A 434 -4.79 34.23 3.52
CA TRP A 434 -4.37 32.89 3.96
C TRP A 434 -3.14 32.32 3.21
N THR A 435 -2.87 32.74 1.97
CA THR A 435 -1.73 32.22 1.18
C THR A 435 -0.37 32.66 1.74
N LYS A 436 -0.36 33.65 2.65
CA LYS A 436 0.85 34.09 3.36
C LYS A 436 1.44 32.99 4.24
N VAL A 437 0.60 32.22 4.93
CA VAL A 437 1.05 31.09 5.77
C VAL A 437 1.15 29.79 4.97
N MET A 438 0.31 29.64 3.94
CA MET A 438 0.27 28.44 3.09
C MET A 438 0.35 28.78 1.60
N PRO A 439 1.56 29.09 1.10
CA PRO A 439 1.75 29.38 -0.32
C PRO A 439 1.58 28.12 -1.19
N ALA A 440 1.29 28.35 -2.47
CA ALA A 440 1.38 27.32 -3.50
C ALA A 440 2.85 26.90 -3.70
N LEU A 441 3.09 25.63 -4.04
CA LEU A 441 4.45 25.13 -4.27
C LEU A 441 5.08 25.71 -5.55
N ARG A 442 4.24 26.03 -6.54
CA ARG A 442 4.61 26.65 -7.81
C ARG A 442 3.50 27.63 -8.21
N LYS A 443 3.88 28.70 -8.91
CA LYS A 443 2.91 29.61 -9.55
C LYS A 443 2.27 28.87 -10.73
N GLY A 444 0.94 28.93 -10.83
CA GLY A 444 0.23 28.36 -11.98
C GLY A 444 0.34 29.25 -13.21
N ASP A 445 -0.07 28.77 -14.39
CA ASP A 445 -0.03 29.59 -15.60
C ASP A 445 -0.94 30.82 -15.54
N GLU A 446 -2.03 30.76 -14.78
CA GLU A 446 -2.90 31.91 -14.53
C GLU A 446 -2.30 32.95 -13.53
N ASP A 447 -1.19 32.64 -12.85
CA ASP A 447 -0.48 33.57 -11.94
C ASP A 447 0.48 34.53 -12.67
N ARG A 448 0.49 34.52 -14.00
CA ARG A 448 1.27 35.45 -14.83
C ARG A 448 0.73 36.87 -14.67
N ILE A 449 1.63 37.85 -14.58
CA ILE A 449 1.28 39.27 -14.61
C ILE A 449 1.25 39.70 -16.08
N LEU A 450 0.14 40.27 -16.53
CA LEU A 450 0.01 40.80 -17.87
C LEU A 450 0.40 42.28 -17.90
N PRO A 451 1.06 42.77 -18.97
CA PRO A 451 1.36 44.18 -19.15
C PRO A 451 0.08 45.01 -19.29
N ALA A 452 0.17 46.29 -18.95
CA ALA A 452 -0.96 47.19 -19.04
C ALA A 452 -1.20 47.62 -20.50
N VAL A 453 -2.24 47.09 -21.12
CA VAL A 453 -2.70 47.46 -22.46
C VAL A 453 -4.16 47.92 -22.45
N ASN A 454 -4.57 48.71 -23.43
CA ASN A 454 -5.92 49.22 -23.61
C ASN A 454 -6.56 48.63 -24.88
N LYS A 455 -7.89 48.69 -24.93
CA LYS A 455 -8.64 48.35 -26.15
C LYS A 455 -8.19 49.26 -27.30
N GLY A 456 -7.86 48.64 -28.43
CA GLY A 456 -7.36 49.31 -29.63
C GLY A 456 -5.84 49.32 -29.76
N ASP A 457 -5.08 49.01 -28.70
CA ASP A 457 -3.62 48.96 -28.78
C ASP A 457 -3.16 47.94 -29.83
N ALA A 458 -2.18 48.33 -30.64
CA ALA A 458 -1.55 47.45 -31.61
C ALA A 458 -0.40 46.68 -30.95
N LEU A 459 -0.32 45.38 -31.23
CA LEU A 459 0.76 44.51 -30.75
C LEU A 459 1.66 44.13 -31.92
N THR A 460 2.96 44.03 -31.66
CA THR A 460 3.94 43.56 -32.66
C THR A 460 4.20 42.08 -32.46
N LEU A 461 4.05 41.28 -33.51
CA LEU A 461 4.41 39.87 -33.46
C LEU A 461 5.92 39.70 -33.32
N VAL A 462 6.34 38.79 -32.43
CA VAL A 462 7.76 38.43 -32.23
C VAL A 462 8.01 36.99 -32.69
N GLU A 463 7.17 36.06 -32.24
CA GLU A 463 7.35 34.63 -32.52
C GLU A 463 6.00 33.90 -32.52
N LEU A 464 5.84 32.94 -33.44
CA LEU A 464 4.76 31.95 -33.42
C LEU A 464 5.34 30.59 -33.08
N THR A 465 4.83 29.97 -32.01
CA THR A 465 5.28 28.67 -31.52
C THR A 465 4.14 27.65 -31.67
N PRO A 466 4.11 26.86 -32.76
CA PRO A 466 3.16 25.76 -32.90
C PRO A 466 3.57 24.58 -32.00
N ALA A 467 2.62 24.04 -31.25
CA ALA A 467 2.84 22.92 -30.33
C ALA A 467 1.90 21.75 -30.66
N GLN A 468 2.46 20.57 -30.83
CA GLN A 468 1.70 19.33 -31.03
C GLN A 468 1.27 18.78 -29.67
N HIS A 469 -0.01 18.44 -29.57
CA HIS A 469 -0.62 17.85 -28.39
C HIS A 469 -1.46 16.63 -28.74
N PHE A 470 -1.83 15.88 -27.70
CA PHE A 470 -2.74 14.74 -27.80
C PHE A 470 -3.78 14.81 -26.69
N THR A 471 -5.00 14.36 -26.98
CA THR A 471 -6.04 14.25 -25.95
C THR A 471 -5.56 13.32 -24.82
N LYS A 472 -5.74 13.74 -23.57
CA LYS A 472 -5.27 13.00 -22.39
C LYS A 472 -6.27 11.90 -22.01
N PRO A 473 -5.84 10.65 -21.75
CA PRO A 473 -6.70 9.63 -21.17
C PRO A 473 -7.06 10.00 -19.71
N PRO A 474 -8.08 9.36 -19.10
CA PRO A 474 -8.34 9.51 -17.68
C PRO A 474 -7.09 9.20 -16.85
N ALA A 475 -6.66 10.15 -16.02
CA ALA A 475 -5.44 10.00 -15.23
C ALA A 475 -5.53 8.78 -14.30
N ARG A 476 -4.46 8.02 -14.17
CA ARG A 476 -4.42 6.89 -13.22
C ARG A 476 -4.66 7.34 -11.78
N PHE A 477 -5.22 6.44 -10.97
CA PHE A 477 -5.29 6.70 -9.54
C PHE A 477 -3.88 6.72 -8.92
N SER A 478 -3.64 7.66 -8.01
CA SER A 478 -2.60 7.55 -6.99
C SER A 478 -3.21 6.92 -5.74
N GLU A 479 -2.39 6.54 -4.75
CA GLU A 479 -2.90 6.11 -3.44
C GLU A 479 -3.90 7.13 -2.85
N ALA A 480 -3.56 8.41 -2.91
CA ALA A 480 -4.40 9.49 -2.40
C ALA A 480 -5.70 9.71 -3.20
N SER A 481 -5.63 9.71 -4.53
CA SER A 481 -6.84 9.92 -5.34
C SER A 481 -7.77 8.70 -5.32
N LEU A 482 -7.26 7.49 -5.09
CA LEU A 482 -8.11 6.33 -4.82
C LEU A 482 -8.82 6.48 -3.47
N VAL A 483 -8.14 6.93 -2.42
CA VAL A 483 -8.79 7.21 -1.12
C VAL A 483 -9.89 8.27 -1.27
N LYS A 484 -9.62 9.34 -2.04
CA LYS A 484 -10.63 10.37 -2.33
C LYS A 484 -11.86 9.76 -3.04
N GLU A 485 -11.66 8.85 -3.98
CA GLU A 485 -12.76 8.20 -4.69
C GLU A 485 -13.54 7.24 -3.78
N LEU A 486 -12.85 6.49 -2.91
CA LEU A 486 -13.48 5.64 -1.90
C LEU A 486 -14.35 6.47 -0.94
N GLU A 487 -13.82 7.58 -0.43
CA GLU A 487 -14.56 8.50 0.43
C GLU A 487 -15.77 9.13 -0.28
N LYS A 488 -15.61 9.53 -1.55
CA LYS A 488 -16.69 10.10 -2.36
C LYS A 488 -17.85 9.12 -2.52
N ARG A 489 -17.55 7.82 -2.64
CA ARG A 489 -18.54 6.75 -2.78
C ARG A 489 -19.01 6.16 -1.44
N GLY A 490 -18.56 6.68 -0.30
CA GLY A 490 -18.92 6.15 1.02
C GLY A 490 -18.31 4.78 1.35
N ILE A 491 -17.29 4.35 0.62
CA ILE A 491 -16.65 3.04 0.75
C ILE A 491 -15.48 3.13 1.73
N GLY A 492 -15.55 2.34 2.80
CA GLY A 492 -14.56 2.37 3.88
C GLY A 492 -14.70 3.60 4.78
N ARG A 493 -13.78 3.71 5.76
CA ARG A 493 -13.75 4.78 6.78
C ARG A 493 -12.32 5.26 7.01
N PRO A 494 -12.09 6.39 7.70
CA PRO A 494 -10.76 6.89 8.07
C PRO A 494 -9.81 5.82 8.64
N SER A 495 -10.32 4.91 9.46
CA SER A 495 -9.54 3.81 10.05
C SER A 495 -9.14 2.71 9.05
N THR A 496 -9.77 2.63 7.88
CA THR A 496 -9.57 1.53 6.93
C THR A 496 -8.92 1.94 5.62
N TYR A 497 -8.83 3.23 5.29
CA TYR A 497 -8.25 3.66 4.01
C TYR A 497 -6.82 3.12 3.81
N ALA A 498 -5.94 3.27 4.80
CA ALA A 498 -4.56 2.81 4.68
C ALA A 498 -4.45 1.28 4.56
N SER A 499 -5.28 0.53 5.28
CA SER A 499 -5.26 -0.93 5.24
C SER A 499 -5.83 -1.48 3.92
N ILE A 500 -6.87 -0.85 3.35
CA ILE A 500 -7.40 -1.18 2.02
C ILE A 500 -6.28 -1.02 0.98
N ILE A 501 -5.63 0.15 0.94
CA ILE A 501 -4.57 0.48 -0.02
C ILE A 501 -3.37 -0.46 0.09
N SER A 502 -2.93 -0.82 1.30
CA SER A 502 -1.84 -1.80 1.48
C SER A 502 -2.26 -3.20 1.03
N THR A 503 -3.45 -3.65 1.43
CA THR A 503 -3.88 -5.05 1.22
C THR A 503 -4.07 -5.37 -0.26
N ILE A 504 -4.61 -4.46 -1.06
CA ILE A 504 -4.81 -4.70 -2.50
C ILE A 504 -3.48 -4.82 -3.26
N GLN A 505 -2.44 -4.12 -2.79
CA GLN A 505 -1.08 -4.21 -3.33
C GLN A 505 -0.39 -5.51 -2.90
N ASP A 506 -0.42 -5.82 -1.60
CA ASP A 506 0.23 -7.01 -1.03
C ASP A 506 -0.32 -8.33 -1.62
N ARG A 507 -1.59 -8.32 -2.08
CA ARG A 507 -2.26 -9.46 -2.74
C ARG A 507 -1.93 -9.60 -4.22
N GLY A 508 -1.24 -8.64 -4.84
CA GLY A 508 -0.85 -8.70 -6.25
C GLY A 508 -1.99 -8.48 -7.25
N TYR A 509 -3.09 -7.82 -6.83
CA TYR A 509 -4.17 -7.43 -7.73
C TYR A 509 -3.90 -6.10 -8.44
N VAL A 510 -3.18 -5.23 -7.76
CA VAL A 510 -2.73 -3.95 -8.29
C VAL A 510 -1.28 -3.76 -7.87
N ARG A 511 -0.55 -2.94 -8.62
CA ARG A 511 0.76 -2.44 -8.21
C ARG A 511 0.79 -0.92 -8.23
N VAL A 512 1.67 -0.33 -7.42
CA VAL A 512 1.98 1.09 -7.49
C VAL A 512 3.35 1.25 -8.13
N GLU A 513 3.39 1.96 -9.25
CA GLU A 513 4.61 2.30 -9.99
C GLU A 513 4.54 3.78 -10.33
N ASN A 514 5.63 4.52 -10.12
CA ASN A 514 5.68 5.98 -10.31
C ASN A 514 4.53 6.72 -9.59
N ARG A 515 4.13 6.22 -8.42
CA ARG A 515 3.05 6.76 -7.57
C ARG A 515 1.67 6.75 -8.25
N ARG A 516 1.48 5.84 -9.22
CA ARG A 516 0.22 5.55 -9.88
C ARG A 516 -0.11 4.07 -9.76
N PHE A 517 -1.40 3.76 -9.69
CA PHE A 517 -1.92 2.41 -9.69
C PHE A 517 -1.99 1.86 -11.11
N TYR A 518 -1.66 0.57 -11.17
CA TYR A 518 -1.80 -0.29 -12.33
C TYR A 518 -2.61 -1.51 -11.92
N ALA A 519 -3.62 -1.85 -12.71
CA ALA A 519 -4.32 -3.12 -12.54
C ALA A 519 -3.45 -4.27 -13.05
N GLU A 520 -3.28 -5.32 -12.24
CA GLU A 520 -2.69 -6.56 -12.70
C GLU A 520 -3.75 -7.39 -13.45
N LYS A 521 -3.33 -8.23 -14.39
CA LYS A 521 -4.25 -9.14 -15.11
C LYS A 521 -5.07 -10.02 -14.17
N MET A 522 -4.47 -10.44 -13.06
CA MET A 522 -5.21 -11.21 -12.06
C MET A 522 -6.26 -10.36 -11.32
N GLY A 523 -6.00 -9.07 -11.12
CA GLY A 523 -6.98 -8.12 -10.61
C GLY A 523 -8.16 -7.96 -11.56
N GLU A 524 -7.91 -7.80 -12.86
CA GLU A 524 -8.96 -7.74 -13.90
C GLU A 524 -9.82 -9.02 -13.89
N ILE A 525 -9.19 -10.20 -13.96
CA ILE A 525 -9.90 -11.49 -14.00
C ILE A 525 -10.72 -11.74 -12.74
N VAL A 526 -10.15 -11.51 -11.55
CA VAL A 526 -10.88 -11.72 -10.29
C VAL A 526 -12.03 -10.73 -10.16
N THR A 527 -11.85 -9.48 -10.57
CA THR A 527 -12.92 -8.47 -10.58
C THR A 527 -14.10 -8.95 -11.41
N ASP A 528 -13.86 -9.37 -12.67
CA ASP A 528 -14.93 -9.86 -13.54
C ASP A 528 -15.67 -11.06 -12.95
N ARG A 529 -14.93 -12.02 -12.40
CA ARG A 529 -15.52 -13.21 -11.79
C ARG A 529 -16.37 -12.89 -10.57
N LEU A 530 -15.95 -11.90 -9.78
CA LEU A 530 -16.74 -11.45 -8.65
C LEU A 530 -17.95 -10.62 -9.12
N GLU A 531 -17.85 -9.82 -10.17
CA GLU A 531 -19.00 -9.09 -10.73
C GLU A 531 -20.06 -10.03 -11.33
N GLU A 532 -19.63 -11.12 -11.98
CA GLU A 532 -20.52 -12.13 -12.56
C GLU A 532 -21.32 -12.90 -11.51
N ASN A 533 -20.70 -13.23 -10.36
CA ASN A 533 -21.26 -14.17 -9.39
C ASN A 533 -21.64 -13.56 -8.03
N PHE A 534 -21.06 -12.41 -7.68
CA PHE A 534 -21.24 -11.72 -6.40
C PHE A 534 -21.57 -10.24 -6.62
N ARG A 535 -22.58 -9.97 -7.44
CA ARG A 535 -22.93 -8.62 -7.91
C ARG A 535 -23.15 -7.63 -6.76
N GLU A 536 -23.90 -8.04 -5.73
CA GLU A 536 -24.18 -7.17 -4.57
C GLU A 536 -22.91 -6.89 -3.77
N LEU A 537 -22.06 -7.90 -3.57
CA LEU A 537 -20.78 -7.74 -2.88
C LEU A 537 -19.82 -6.78 -3.61
N MET A 538 -19.89 -6.74 -4.93
CA MET A 538 -19.07 -5.87 -5.79
C MET A 538 -19.71 -4.51 -6.06
N ASN A 539 -20.95 -4.29 -5.64
CA ASN A 539 -21.68 -3.06 -5.88
C ASN A 539 -21.19 -1.94 -4.94
N TYR A 540 -20.93 -0.76 -5.51
CA TYR A 540 -20.48 0.42 -4.77
C TYR A 540 -21.51 0.87 -3.74
N ASP A 541 -22.78 0.95 -4.12
CA ASP A 541 -23.86 1.45 -3.26
C ASP A 541 -24.15 0.47 -2.13
N PHE A 542 -24.19 -0.84 -2.42
CA PHE A 542 -24.33 -1.88 -1.40
C PHE A 542 -23.19 -1.82 -0.37
N THR A 543 -21.96 -1.63 -0.84
CA THR A 543 -20.79 -1.53 0.06
C THR A 543 -20.86 -0.29 0.95
N ALA A 544 -21.35 0.82 0.42
CA ALA A 544 -21.56 2.05 1.19
C ALA A 544 -22.69 1.91 2.21
N GLN A 545 -23.83 1.33 1.80
CA GLN A 545 -24.97 1.02 2.67
C GLN A 545 -24.56 0.12 3.82
N MET A 546 -23.73 -0.89 3.55
CA MET A 546 -23.22 -1.78 4.59
C MET A 546 -22.41 -1.04 5.66
N GLU A 547 -21.59 -0.05 5.26
CA GLU A 547 -20.89 0.76 6.25
C GLU A 547 -21.86 1.66 7.04
N ASN A 548 -22.95 2.13 6.43
CA ASN A 548 -24.01 2.85 7.15
C ASN A 548 -24.75 1.94 8.13
N SER A 549 -25.01 0.68 7.78
CA SER A 549 -25.60 -0.29 8.71
C SER A 549 -24.70 -0.56 9.91
N LEU A 550 -23.37 -0.55 9.72
CA LEU A 550 -22.43 -0.63 10.85
C LEU A 550 -22.45 0.65 11.72
N ASP A 551 -22.71 1.81 11.13
CA ASP A 551 -22.87 3.07 11.87
C ASP A 551 -24.21 3.08 12.64
N GLN A 552 -25.29 2.56 12.06
CA GLN A 552 -26.58 2.33 12.73
C GLN A 552 -26.42 1.38 13.93
N VAL A 553 -25.67 0.29 13.78
CA VAL A 553 -25.33 -0.59 14.91
C VAL A 553 -24.59 0.19 16.00
N ALA A 554 -23.61 1.02 15.63
CA ALA A 554 -22.83 1.80 16.59
C ALA A 554 -23.66 2.86 17.35
N ASN A 555 -24.77 3.32 16.76
CA ASN A 555 -25.70 4.30 17.31
C ASN A 555 -26.92 3.66 18.01
N HIS A 556 -26.93 2.34 18.19
CA HIS A 556 -28.05 1.60 18.79
C HIS A 556 -29.35 1.66 17.96
N GLU A 557 -29.24 1.85 16.66
CA GLU A 557 -30.36 1.90 15.70
C GLU A 557 -30.62 0.56 15.01
N ALA A 558 -29.67 -0.39 15.11
CA ALA A 558 -29.77 -1.73 14.54
C ALA A 558 -29.07 -2.78 15.42
N GLU A 559 -29.61 -4.00 15.48
CA GLU A 559 -28.98 -5.13 16.17
C GLU A 559 -27.94 -5.80 15.25
N TRP A 560 -26.73 -5.99 15.76
CA TRP A 560 -25.57 -6.36 14.94
C TRP A 560 -25.65 -7.78 14.37
N LYS A 561 -26.23 -8.74 15.08
CA LYS A 561 -26.38 -10.12 14.58
C LYS A 561 -27.46 -10.21 13.51
N ALA A 562 -28.55 -9.45 13.62
CA ALA A 562 -29.56 -9.35 12.57
C ALA A 562 -28.99 -8.78 11.27
N VAL A 563 -28.12 -7.76 11.36
CA VAL A 563 -27.37 -7.25 10.21
C VAL A 563 -26.49 -8.33 9.59
N LEU A 564 -25.79 -9.12 10.43
CA LEU A 564 -24.97 -10.23 9.97
C LEU A 564 -25.78 -11.36 9.32
N ASP A 565 -26.93 -11.72 9.88
CA ASP A 565 -27.83 -12.76 9.36
C ASP A 565 -28.36 -12.40 7.98
N HIS A 566 -28.82 -11.16 7.81
CA HIS A 566 -29.27 -10.66 6.52
C HIS A 566 -28.14 -10.71 5.48
N PHE A 567 -26.96 -10.19 5.83
CA PHE A 567 -25.78 -10.25 4.98
C PHE A 567 -25.41 -11.70 4.60
N PHE A 568 -25.43 -12.62 5.56
CA PHE A 568 -25.01 -14.01 5.36
C PHE A 568 -25.99 -14.80 4.49
N SER A 569 -27.28 -14.53 4.62
CA SER A 569 -28.32 -15.10 3.76
C SER A 569 -28.07 -14.74 2.29
N ASP A 570 -27.89 -13.45 1.99
CA ASP A 570 -27.66 -12.98 0.62
C ASP A 570 -26.31 -13.47 0.07
N PHE A 571 -25.30 -13.56 0.94
CA PHE A 571 -23.98 -14.05 0.59
C PHE A 571 -23.98 -15.54 0.25
N THR A 572 -24.62 -16.38 1.06
CA THR A 572 -24.65 -17.83 0.83
C THR A 572 -25.44 -18.18 -0.43
N GLN A 573 -26.54 -17.47 -0.73
CA GLN A 573 -27.27 -17.64 -1.98
C GLN A 573 -26.39 -17.36 -3.22
N GLN A 574 -25.55 -16.33 -3.18
CA GLN A 574 -24.61 -16.01 -4.25
C GLN A 574 -23.49 -17.05 -4.34
N LEU A 575 -22.94 -17.47 -3.19
CA LEU A 575 -21.88 -18.48 -3.13
C LEU A 575 -22.34 -19.83 -3.68
N ASP A 576 -23.52 -20.31 -3.28
CA ASP A 576 -24.08 -21.59 -3.69
C ASP A 576 -24.27 -21.65 -5.22
N LYS A 577 -24.68 -20.55 -5.85
CA LYS A 577 -24.74 -20.44 -7.31
C LYS A 577 -23.35 -20.49 -7.92
N ALA A 578 -22.41 -19.73 -7.38
CA ALA A 578 -21.04 -19.62 -7.90
C ALA A 578 -20.24 -20.95 -7.80
N GLU A 579 -20.56 -21.80 -6.83
CA GLU A 579 -19.91 -23.10 -6.62
C GLU A 579 -20.27 -24.16 -7.67
N LYS A 580 -21.45 -24.05 -8.29
CA LYS A 580 -21.95 -24.95 -9.33
C LYS A 580 -21.05 -24.98 -10.56
N ASP A 581 -21.34 -25.87 -11.49
CA ASP A 581 -20.66 -25.89 -12.77
C ASP A 581 -21.07 -24.68 -13.64
N PRO A 582 -20.16 -24.15 -14.49
CA PRO A 582 -20.42 -22.93 -15.26
C PRO A 582 -21.70 -22.99 -16.10
N GLU A 583 -22.06 -24.17 -16.60
CA GLU A 583 -23.24 -24.43 -17.41
C GLU A 583 -24.55 -24.24 -16.62
N GLU A 584 -24.50 -24.35 -15.29
CA GLU A 584 -25.64 -24.16 -14.37
C GLU A 584 -25.64 -22.78 -13.69
N GLY A 585 -24.86 -21.83 -14.21
CA GLY A 585 -24.68 -20.49 -13.64
C GLY A 585 -23.51 -20.37 -12.66
N GLY A 586 -22.66 -21.40 -12.58
CA GLY A 586 -21.44 -21.40 -11.78
C GLY A 586 -20.37 -20.42 -12.27
N MET A 587 -19.40 -20.12 -11.40
CA MET A 587 -18.28 -19.25 -11.76
C MET A 587 -17.43 -19.85 -12.87
N ARG A 588 -17.17 -19.06 -13.92
CA ARG A 588 -16.38 -19.48 -15.08
C ARG A 588 -14.92 -19.77 -14.67
N PRO A 589 -14.29 -20.83 -15.20
CA PRO A 589 -12.88 -21.10 -14.91
C PRO A 589 -11.94 -20.06 -15.53
N ASN A 590 -10.68 -20.12 -15.13
CA ASN A 590 -9.61 -19.33 -15.74
C ASN A 590 -9.33 -19.83 -17.18
N GLN A 591 -9.63 -18.98 -18.17
CA GLN A 591 -9.55 -19.34 -19.59
C GLN A 591 -8.11 -19.26 -20.12
N MET A 592 -7.84 -20.06 -21.15
CA MET A 592 -6.56 -20.10 -21.86
C MET A 592 -6.79 -19.63 -23.31
N VAL A 593 -6.03 -18.62 -23.74
CA VAL A 593 -6.06 -18.15 -25.12
C VAL A 593 -4.93 -18.82 -25.90
N LEU A 594 -5.27 -19.66 -26.88
CA LEU A 594 -4.27 -20.35 -27.70
C LEU A 594 -3.50 -19.37 -28.59
N THR A 595 -2.21 -19.63 -28.77
CA THR A 595 -1.32 -18.86 -29.64
C THR A 595 -0.71 -19.75 -30.72
N SER A 596 -0.11 -19.14 -31.74
CA SER A 596 0.66 -19.83 -32.77
C SER A 596 2.02 -20.35 -32.30
N ILE A 597 2.46 -19.96 -31.09
CA ILE A 597 3.75 -20.35 -30.50
C ILE A 597 3.77 -21.85 -30.20
N ASP A 598 4.79 -22.54 -30.69
CA ASP A 598 5.02 -23.96 -30.42
C ASP A 598 5.80 -24.18 -29.12
N CYS A 599 5.41 -25.23 -28.39
CA CYS A 599 6.09 -25.64 -27.16
C CYS A 599 7.51 -26.12 -27.50
N PRO A 600 8.56 -25.56 -26.86
CA PRO A 600 9.94 -25.93 -27.16
C PRO A 600 10.26 -27.38 -26.77
N THR A 601 9.43 -28.02 -25.94
CA THR A 601 9.66 -29.41 -25.48
C THR A 601 8.91 -30.44 -26.31
N CYS A 602 7.70 -30.13 -26.79
CA CYS A 602 6.81 -31.15 -27.39
C CYS A 602 6.10 -30.71 -28.68
N GLY A 603 6.38 -29.51 -29.20
CA GLY A 603 5.85 -29.02 -30.49
C GLY A 603 4.36 -28.67 -30.52
N ARG A 604 3.61 -28.81 -29.42
CA ARG A 604 2.19 -28.41 -29.37
C ARG A 604 2.04 -26.90 -29.17
N LYS A 605 0.91 -26.34 -29.63
CA LYS A 605 0.58 -24.93 -29.42
C LYS A 605 0.54 -24.57 -27.93
N MET A 606 1.13 -23.43 -27.60
CA MET A 606 1.08 -22.82 -26.28
C MET A 606 -0.07 -21.82 -26.22
N GLY A 607 -0.54 -21.51 -25.02
CA GLY A 607 -1.56 -20.49 -24.81
C GLY A 607 -1.27 -19.62 -23.60
N ILE A 608 -1.78 -18.40 -23.67
CA ILE A 608 -1.65 -17.36 -22.65
C ILE A 608 -2.49 -17.77 -21.46
N ARG A 609 -1.86 -17.81 -20.29
CA ARG A 609 -2.48 -18.10 -19.01
C ARG A 609 -2.03 -17.06 -17.99
N THR A 610 -2.91 -16.76 -17.05
CA THR A 610 -2.59 -15.85 -15.95
C THR A 610 -2.62 -16.63 -14.64
N ALA A 611 -1.55 -16.51 -13.86
CA ALA A 611 -1.47 -16.98 -12.48
C ALA A 611 -1.27 -15.79 -11.53
N SER A 612 -1.27 -16.05 -10.22
CA SER A 612 -1.01 -15.02 -9.21
C SER A 612 0.37 -14.36 -9.35
N THR A 613 1.32 -15.04 -9.99
CA THR A 613 2.67 -14.51 -10.26
C THR A 613 2.78 -13.69 -11.54
N GLY A 614 1.72 -13.62 -12.35
CA GLY A 614 1.70 -12.90 -13.62
C GLY A 614 1.25 -13.76 -14.81
N VAL A 615 1.49 -13.23 -16.01
CA VAL A 615 1.11 -13.83 -17.30
C VAL A 615 2.23 -14.73 -17.80
N PHE A 616 1.90 -15.87 -18.40
CA PHE A 616 2.86 -16.81 -18.97
C PHE A 616 2.23 -17.61 -20.12
N LEU A 617 3.06 -18.25 -20.94
CA LEU A 617 2.62 -19.25 -21.92
C LEU A 617 2.69 -20.64 -21.29
N GLY A 618 1.59 -21.39 -21.35
CA GLY A 618 1.53 -22.80 -20.96
C GLY A 618 1.25 -23.69 -22.18
N CYS A 619 1.87 -24.88 -22.24
CA CYS A 619 1.57 -25.84 -23.30
C CYS A 619 0.11 -26.35 -23.23
N SER A 620 -0.59 -26.40 -24.37
CA SER A 620 -1.94 -27.00 -24.48
C SER A 620 -1.99 -28.46 -24.03
N GLY A 621 -0.86 -29.18 -24.13
CA GLY A 621 -0.72 -30.54 -23.63
C GLY A 621 -0.85 -30.69 -22.11
N TYR A 622 -1.00 -29.61 -21.33
CA TYR A 622 -1.24 -29.69 -19.89
C TYR A 622 -2.60 -30.34 -19.53
N ALA A 623 -3.60 -30.21 -20.41
CA ALA A 623 -4.94 -30.77 -20.20
C ALA A 623 -4.99 -32.31 -20.28
N LEU A 624 -3.92 -32.93 -20.81
CA LEU A 624 -3.82 -34.38 -20.89
C LEU A 624 -3.76 -35.07 -19.50
N PRO A 625 -4.01 -36.39 -19.46
CA PRO A 625 -3.81 -37.20 -18.27
C PRO A 625 -2.43 -36.97 -17.62
N PRO A 626 -2.30 -37.10 -16.29
CA PRO A 626 -1.04 -36.81 -15.57
C PRO A 626 0.22 -37.46 -16.11
N LYS A 627 0.11 -38.62 -16.77
CA LYS A 627 1.24 -39.34 -17.38
C LYS A 627 1.76 -38.70 -18.66
N GLU A 628 0.91 -37.99 -19.41
CA GLU A 628 1.20 -37.46 -20.74
C GLU A 628 1.23 -35.92 -20.78
N ARG A 629 0.93 -35.27 -19.65
CA ARG A 629 0.83 -33.81 -19.63
C ARG A 629 2.18 -33.12 -19.79
N CYS A 630 2.23 -32.17 -20.70
CA CYS A 630 3.36 -31.26 -20.82
C CYS A 630 3.26 -30.18 -19.74
N LYS A 631 4.25 -30.13 -18.83
CA LYS A 631 4.35 -29.12 -17.76
C LYS A 631 5.22 -27.92 -18.13
N THR A 632 5.68 -27.84 -19.37
CA THR A 632 6.52 -26.74 -19.86
C THR A 632 5.74 -25.42 -19.90
N THR A 633 6.37 -24.38 -19.38
CA THR A 633 5.87 -23.01 -19.35
C THR A 633 6.96 -22.05 -19.79
N ILE A 634 6.59 -20.97 -20.47
CA ILE A 634 7.48 -19.83 -20.77
C ILE A 634 6.94 -18.62 -20.03
N ASN A 635 7.75 -18.06 -19.12
CA ASN A 635 7.36 -16.87 -18.37
C ASN A 635 7.39 -15.64 -19.28
N LEU A 636 6.29 -14.89 -19.34
CA LEU A 636 6.22 -13.67 -20.12
C LEU A 636 6.68 -12.50 -19.27
N VAL A 637 7.73 -11.81 -19.71
CA VAL A 637 8.26 -10.65 -18.98
C VAL A 637 7.56 -9.40 -19.51
N PRO A 638 6.73 -8.71 -18.72
CA PRO A 638 6.09 -7.48 -19.19
C PRO A 638 7.16 -6.45 -19.54
N GLU A 639 6.95 -5.72 -20.63
CA GLU A 639 7.75 -4.55 -20.91
C GLU A 639 7.52 -3.53 -19.79
N ASN A 640 8.60 -3.05 -19.16
CA ASN A 640 8.44 -2.02 -18.14
C ASN A 640 7.91 -0.76 -18.84
N GLU A 641 6.79 -0.24 -18.38
CA GLU A 641 6.30 1.07 -18.81
C GLU A 641 7.24 2.13 -18.22
N VAL A 642 8.31 2.46 -18.94
CA VAL A 642 9.29 3.45 -18.48
C VAL A 642 8.71 4.85 -18.67
N LEU A 643 7.81 5.26 -17.77
CA LEU A 643 7.40 6.66 -17.64
C LEU A 643 8.60 7.57 -17.27
N ASN A 644 9.71 7.01 -16.76
CA ASN A 644 10.87 7.78 -16.33
C ASN A 644 11.62 8.51 -17.46
N VAL A 645 11.34 8.18 -18.73
CA VAL A 645 11.89 8.90 -19.90
C VAL A 645 10.89 9.93 -20.44
N LEU A 646 9.61 9.78 -20.11
CA LEU A 646 8.53 10.64 -20.56
C LEU A 646 8.24 11.68 -19.46
N GLU A 647 8.84 12.85 -19.58
CA GLU A 647 8.63 13.95 -18.63
C GLU A 647 7.36 14.75 -18.96
N GLY A 648 6.73 15.32 -17.92
CA GLY A 648 5.56 16.22 -18.06
C GLY A 648 4.21 15.54 -17.81
N GLU A 649 3.13 16.33 -17.93
CA GLU A 649 1.76 15.83 -17.74
C GLU A 649 1.30 14.84 -18.81
N ASP A 650 1.97 14.80 -19.96
CA ASP A 650 1.64 13.95 -21.10
C ASP A 650 2.32 12.56 -21.05
N ALA A 651 3.02 12.25 -19.96
CA ALA A 651 3.72 10.99 -19.79
C ALA A 651 2.78 9.77 -19.94
N GLU A 652 1.62 9.79 -19.29
CA GLU A 652 0.61 8.73 -19.39
C GLU A 652 0.02 8.64 -20.81
N THR A 653 -0.20 9.78 -21.48
CA THR A 653 -0.67 9.85 -22.86
C THR A 653 0.33 9.21 -23.83
N ASN A 654 1.60 9.57 -23.72
CA ASN A 654 2.66 9.03 -24.58
C ASN A 654 2.90 7.54 -24.34
N ALA A 655 2.83 7.08 -23.09
CA ALA A 655 2.89 5.65 -22.76
C ALA A 655 1.73 4.87 -23.42
N LEU A 656 0.52 5.43 -23.47
CA LEU A 656 -0.61 4.81 -24.13
C LEU A 656 -0.46 4.77 -25.66
N ARG A 657 0.03 5.86 -26.28
CA ARG A 657 0.27 5.90 -27.74
C ARG A 657 1.31 4.88 -28.21
N ALA A 658 2.28 4.54 -27.36
CA ALA A 658 3.27 3.52 -27.66
C ALA A 658 2.68 2.09 -27.70
N LYS A 659 1.48 1.87 -27.14
CA LYS A 659 0.83 0.56 -27.18
C LYS A 659 0.17 0.31 -28.54
N ARG A 660 0.36 -0.90 -29.07
CA ARG A 660 -0.41 -1.38 -30.23
C ARG A 660 -1.90 -1.46 -29.91
N ARG A 661 -2.74 -1.41 -30.93
CA ARG A 661 -4.19 -1.59 -30.82
C ARG A 661 -4.56 -2.98 -31.29
N CYS A 662 -5.40 -3.67 -30.52
CA CYS A 662 -5.81 -5.03 -30.82
C CYS A 662 -6.51 -5.09 -32.19
N PRO A 663 -6.11 -6.00 -33.10
CA PRO A 663 -6.71 -6.08 -34.44
C PRO A 663 -8.18 -6.55 -34.42
N LYS A 664 -8.65 -7.11 -33.30
CA LYS A 664 -10.03 -7.62 -33.16
C LYS A 664 -11.00 -6.60 -32.55
N CYS A 665 -10.55 -5.80 -31.59
CA CYS A 665 -11.44 -4.92 -30.81
C CYS A 665 -10.89 -3.50 -30.61
N GLY A 666 -9.74 -3.17 -31.18
CA GLY A 666 -9.14 -1.85 -31.10
C GLY A 666 -8.65 -1.44 -29.71
N THR A 667 -8.70 -2.28 -28.68
CA THR A 667 -8.21 -1.98 -27.31
C THR A 667 -6.68 -1.97 -27.26
N ALA A 668 -6.06 -1.12 -26.44
CA ALA A 668 -4.61 -1.11 -26.23
C ALA A 668 -4.08 -2.50 -25.79
N MET A 669 -2.93 -2.89 -26.32
CA MET A 669 -2.30 -4.19 -26.06
C MET A 669 -1.18 -4.07 -25.02
N ASP A 670 -1.09 -5.06 -24.14
CA ASP A 670 -0.02 -5.22 -23.18
C ASP A 670 1.10 -6.06 -23.81
N SER A 671 2.34 -5.55 -23.76
CA SER A 671 3.49 -6.17 -24.43
C SER A 671 4.36 -6.97 -23.47
N TYR A 672 4.79 -8.16 -23.92
CA TYR A 672 5.61 -9.08 -23.16
C TYR A 672 6.75 -9.64 -24.01
N LEU A 673 7.93 -9.79 -23.43
CA LEU A 673 9.03 -10.52 -24.07
C LEU A 673 8.89 -12.03 -23.83
N ILE A 674 8.95 -12.79 -24.92
CA ILE A 674 9.07 -14.26 -24.89
C ILE A 674 10.55 -14.63 -24.81
N ASP A 675 11.34 -14.06 -25.72
CA ASP A 675 12.77 -14.29 -25.88
C ASP A 675 13.41 -13.06 -26.58
N PRO A 676 14.74 -13.03 -26.80
CA PRO A 676 15.39 -11.89 -27.45
C PRO A 676 14.98 -11.64 -28.91
N LYS A 677 14.21 -12.54 -29.54
CA LYS A 677 13.78 -12.40 -30.92
C LYS A 677 12.29 -12.12 -31.09
N ARG A 678 11.48 -12.49 -30.09
CA ARG A 678 10.02 -12.44 -30.16
C ARG A 678 9.41 -11.68 -28.99
N LYS A 679 8.55 -10.74 -29.33
CA LYS A 679 7.72 -9.97 -28.40
C LYS A 679 6.25 -10.26 -28.67
N LEU A 680 5.52 -10.62 -27.63
CA LEU A 680 4.10 -10.93 -27.67
C LEU A 680 3.29 -9.72 -27.22
N HIS A 681 2.38 -9.25 -28.08
CA HIS A 681 1.39 -8.25 -27.73
C HIS A 681 0.06 -8.95 -27.44
N VAL A 682 -0.52 -8.72 -26.27
CA VAL A 682 -1.77 -9.35 -25.83
C VAL A 682 -2.83 -8.28 -25.65
N CYS A 683 -4.04 -8.51 -26.15
CA CYS A 683 -5.15 -7.59 -25.97
C CYS A 683 -5.37 -7.23 -24.49
N GLY A 684 -5.60 -5.94 -24.21
CA GLY A 684 -5.94 -5.43 -22.88
C GLY A 684 -7.15 -6.13 -22.25
N ASN A 685 -8.06 -6.69 -23.05
CA ASN A 685 -9.25 -7.41 -22.60
C ASN A 685 -9.06 -8.95 -22.50
N ASN A 686 -7.83 -9.46 -22.60
CA ASN A 686 -7.57 -10.89 -22.40
C ASN A 686 -7.97 -11.35 -20.98
N PRO A 687 -8.64 -12.51 -20.81
CA PRO A 687 -8.90 -13.54 -21.83
C PRO A 687 -10.22 -13.41 -22.59
N THR A 688 -11.05 -12.40 -22.27
CA THR A 688 -12.34 -12.17 -22.96
C THR A 688 -12.14 -11.90 -24.46
N CYS A 689 -11.07 -11.19 -24.81
CA CYS A 689 -10.61 -11.08 -26.19
C CYS A 689 -9.37 -11.96 -26.40
N ASP A 690 -9.43 -12.82 -27.40
CA ASP A 690 -8.36 -13.73 -27.83
C ASP A 690 -7.41 -13.09 -28.86
N GLY A 691 -7.42 -11.76 -28.97
CA GLY A 691 -6.54 -11.01 -29.87
C GLY A 691 -5.12 -10.92 -29.32
N TYR A 692 -4.13 -11.34 -30.12
CA TYR A 692 -2.71 -11.19 -29.83
C TYR A 692 -1.94 -10.97 -31.14
N GLU A 693 -0.73 -10.44 -31.04
CA GLU A 693 0.23 -10.30 -32.14
C GLU A 693 1.62 -10.74 -31.67
N ILE A 694 2.44 -11.22 -32.60
CA ILE A 694 3.86 -11.52 -32.36
C ILE A 694 4.67 -10.56 -33.21
N GLU A 695 5.53 -9.79 -32.55
CA GLU A 695 6.51 -8.92 -33.18
C GLU A 695 7.86 -9.65 -33.17
N GLU A 696 8.35 -9.95 -34.38
CA GLU A 696 9.70 -10.44 -34.61
C GLU A 696 10.66 -9.24 -34.63
N GLY A 697 11.79 -9.35 -33.94
CA GLY A 697 12.77 -8.28 -33.83
C GLY A 697 14.01 -8.70 -33.05
N GLU A 698 14.81 -7.73 -32.62
CA GLU A 698 15.93 -7.97 -31.70
C GLU A 698 15.70 -7.17 -30.42
N PHE A 699 15.35 -7.86 -29.36
CA PHE A 699 15.00 -7.27 -28.07
C PHE A 699 16.06 -7.59 -27.02
N ARG A 700 16.36 -6.59 -26.20
CA ARG A 700 17.27 -6.78 -25.05
C ARG A 700 16.47 -7.04 -23.80
N ILE A 701 16.71 -8.19 -23.17
CA ILE A 701 16.17 -8.47 -21.84
C ILE A 701 17.00 -7.65 -20.83
N LYS A 702 16.32 -6.89 -19.96
CA LYS A 702 16.94 -6.09 -18.90
C LYS A 702 17.82 -6.99 -18.01
N GLY A 703 19.14 -6.93 -18.22
CA GLY A 703 20.11 -7.84 -17.60
C GLY A 703 21.19 -8.38 -18.55
N TYR A 704 21.07 -8.16 -19.86
CA TYR A 704 22.10 -8.59 -20.83
C TYR A 704 23.45 -7.86 -20.64
N ASP A 705 23.46 -6.63 -20.10
CA ASP A 705 24.69 -5.91 -19.71
C ASP A 705 25.23 -6.33 -18.33
N GLY A 706 24.74 -7.45 -17.77
CA GLY A 706 25.25 -8.02 -16.53
C GLY A 706 26.66 -8.60 -16.70
N PRO A 707 27.45 -8.71 -15.62
CA PRO A 707 28.77 -9.32 -15.70
C PRO A 707 28.66 -10.76 -16.23
N ILE A 708 29.49 -11.14 -17.19
CA ILE A 708 29.65 -12.54 -17.62
C ILE A 708 30.74 -13.16 -16.75
N VAL A 709 30.47 -14.33 -16.19
CA VAL A 709 31.46 -15.08 -15.40
C VAL A 709 31.54 -16.51 -15.90
N GLU A 710 32.70 -17.14 -15.73
CA GLU A 710 32.89 -18.55 -16.03
C GLU A 710 32.22 -19.45 -14.97
N CYS A 711 31.59 -20.53 -15.42
CA CYS A 711 31.00 -21.55 -14.55
C CYS A 711 32.07 -22.47 -13.99
N GLU A 712 32.18 -22.53 -12.66
CA GLU A 712 33.16 -23.35 -11.95
C GLU A 712 32.97 -24.87 -12.15
N LYS A 713 31.81 -25.32 -12.64
CA LYS A 713 31.52 -26.75 -12.84
C LYS A 713 31.78 -27.25 -14.25
N CYS A 714 31.67 -26.40 -15.27
CA CYS A 714 31.77 -26.84 -16.67
C CYS A 714 32.54 -25.90 -17.60
N GLY A 715 33.10 -24.78 -17.09
CA GLY A 715 33.89 -23.83 -17.87
C GLY A 715 33.09 -22.96 -18.86
N SER A 716 31.78 -23.21 -19.03
CA SER A 716 30.92 -22.40 -19.91
C SER A 716 30.60 -21.05 -19.27
N GLU A 717 30.20 -20.08 -20.10
CA GLU A 717 29.74 -18.78 -19.59
C GLU A 717 28.50 -18.91 -18.68
N MET A 718 28.38 -18.00 -17.73
CA MET A 718 27.17 -17.77 -16.96
C MET A 718 26.63 -16.39 -17.30
N HIS A 719 25.33 -16.31 -17.59
CA HIS A 719 24.64 -15.06 -17.91
C HIS A 719 23.67 -14.68 -16.80
N LEU A 720 23.43 -13.37 -16.67
CA LEU A 720 22.48 -12.85 -15.70
C LEU A 720 21.04 -13.20 -16.10
N LYS A 721 20.34 -13.91 -15.22
CA LYS A 721 18.91 -14.21 -15.34
C LYS A 721 18.13 -13.59 -14.19
N MET A 722 16.86 -13.29 -14.44
CA MET A 722 15.91 -12.87 -13.42
C MET A 722 14.99 -14.03 -13.09
N GLY A 723 15.02 -14.46 -11.83
CA GLY A 723 14.11 -15.48 -11.30
C GLY A 723 13.18 -14.89 -10.25
N ARG A 724 12.26 -15.71 -9.75
CA ARG A 724 11.33 -15.35 -8.67
C ARG A 724 11.99 -14.88 -7.36
N PHE A 725 13.27 -15.17 -7.16
CA PHE A 725 14.04 -14.79 -5.96
C PHE A 725 15.04 -13.65 -6.23
N GLY A 726 14.87 -12.95 -7.36
CA GLY A 726 15.75 -11.87 -7.79
C GLY A 726 16.75 -12.31 -8.87
N LYS A 727 17.73 -11.45 -9.10
CA LYS A 727 18.80 -11.62 -10.09
C LYS A 727 19.79 -12.71 -9.66
N TYR A 728 20.15 -13.59 -10.59
CA TYR A 728 21.15 -14.64 -10.39
C TYR A 728 21.87 -14.94 -11.70
N MET A 729 23.10 -15.44 -11.62
CA MET A 729 23.85 -15.95 -12.77
C MET A 729 23.46 -17.41 -13.01
N ALA A 730 23.13 -17.75 -14.25
CA ALA A 730 22.85 -19.12 -14.66
C ALA A 730 23.84 -19.53 -15.76
N CYS A 731 24.37 -20.75 -15.67
CA CYS A 731 25.18 -21.31 -16.74
C CYS A 731 24.42 -21.36 -18.07
N THR A 732 25.10 -21.08 -19.17
CA THR A 732 24.55 -21.13 -20.53
C THR A 732 24.43 -22.55 -21.05
N ASN A 733 25.21 -23.50 -20.52
CA ASN A 733 25.11 -24.91 -20.85
C ASN A 733 23.85 -25.53 -20.24
N GLU A 734 22.94 -26.09 -21.06
CA GLU A 734 21.68 -26.69 -20.62
C GLU A 734 21.87 -27.94 -19.74
N GLU A 735 22.99 -28.63 -19.86
CA GLU A 735 23.33 -29.79 -19.02
C GLU A 735 23.83 -29.37 -17.63
N CYS A 736 24.34 -28.15 -17.48
CA CYS A 736 24.87 -27.62 -16.23
C CYS A 736 23.88 -26.69 -15.53
N LYS A 737 23.24 -27.17 -14.45
CA LYS A 737 22.28 -26.36 -13.66
C LYS A 737 22.92 -25.44 -12.64
N ASN A 738 24.23 -25.16 -12.76
CA ASN A 738 24.94 -24.36 -11.78
C ASN A 738 24.48 -22.88 -11.80
N THR A 739 24.40 -22.26 -10.62
CA THR A 739 23.92 -20.88 -10.47
C THR A 739 24.70 -20.11 -9.40
N ARG A 740 24.99 -18.82 -9.65
CA ARG A 740 25.60 -17.91 -8.67
C ARG A 740 24.66 -16.78 -8.31
N LYS A 741 24.68 -16.34 -7.06
CA LYS A 741 23.80 -15.26 -6.57
C LYS A 741 24.42 -13.92 -6.90
N ILE A 742 23.61 -12.92 -7.24
CA ILE A 742 24.05 -11.51 -7.27
C ILE A 742 23.90 -10.90 -5.88
N LEU A 743 24.98 -10.30 -5.38
CA LEU A 743 25.01 -9.58 -4.12
C LEU A 743 24.31 -8.21 -4.27
N ARG A 744 23.95 -7.58 -3.15
CA ARG A 744 23.21 -6.30 -3.18
C ARG A 744 23.99 -5.14 -3.83
N ASN A 745 25.31 -5.21 -3.81
CA ASN A 745 26.22 -4.27 -4.48
C ASN A 745 26.39 -4.53 -5.98
N GLY A 746 25.73 -5.57 -6.53
CA GLY A 746 25.81 -5.92 -7.95
C GLY A 746 26.90 -6.94 -8.30
N GLU A 747 27.79 -7.28 -7.37
CA GLU A 747 28.84 -8.27 -7.59
C GLU A 747 28.29 -9.71 -7.62
N VAL A 748 28.95 -10.59 -8.37
CA VAL A 748 28.64 -12.02 -8.38
C VAL A 748 29.21 -12.67 -7.13
N ALA A 749 28.37 -13.35 -6.35
CA ALA A 749 28.81 -14.07 -5.15
C ALA A 749 29.87 -15.12 -5.52
N PRO A 750 30.87 -15.39 -4.66
CA PRO A 750 31.87 -16.44 -4.89
C PRO A 750 31.25 -17.80 -5.22
N PRO A 751 32.01 -18.71 -5.87
CA PRO A 751 31.58 -20.10 -6.05
C PRO A 751 31.13 -20.69 -4.72
N LYS A 752 30.01 -21.41 -4.73
CA LYS A 752 29.49 -22.04 -3.52
C LYS A 752 30.16 -23.39 -3.32
N GLU A 753 30.50 -23.69 -2.07
CA GLU A 753 30.78 -25.06 -1.69
C GLU A 753 29.52 -25.92 -1.82
N ASP A 754 29.71 -27.16 -2.25
CA ASP A 754 28.60 -28.11 -2.32
C ASP A 754 28.09 -28.40 -0.89
N PRO A 755 26.76 -28.46 -0.68
CA PRO A 755 26.20 -28.69 0.65
C PRO A 755 26.64 -30.04 1.24
N VAL A 756 27.02 -30.07 2.52
CA VAL A 756 27.44 -31.32 3.20
C VAL A 756 26.23 -31.95 3.91
N PRO A 757 25.72 -33.11 3.45
CA PRO A 757 24.57 -33.75 4.08
C PRO A 757 24.95 -34.42 5.40
N LEU A 758 24.15 -34.20 6.45
CA LEU A 758 24.33 -34.79 7.78
C LEU A 758 23.04 -35.54 8.17
N PRO A 759 22.78 -36.73 7.58
CA PRO A 759 21.53 -37.47 7.79
C PRO A 759 21.29 -37.89 9.25
N GLU A 760 22.34 -37.96 10.06
CA GLU A 760 22.28 -38.27 11.49
C GLU A 760 21.77 -37.11 12.36
N LEU A 761 21.57 -35.92 11.77
CA LEU A 761 21.01 -34.74 12.42
C LEU A 761 19.58 -34.48 11.93
N PRO A 762 18.54 -35.04 12.57
CA PRO A 762 17.16 -34.81 12.16
C PRO A 762 16.73 -33.36 12.40
N CYS A 763 15.80 -32.88 11.58
CA CYS A 763 15.08 -31.62 11.79
C CYS A 763 14.02 -31.79 12.89
N GLU A 764 13.70 -30.72 13.61
CA GLU A 764 12.70 -30.74 14.68
C GLU A 764 11.26 -30.69 14.15
N LYS A 765 11.04 -30.02 13.01
CA LYS A 765 9.69 -29.70 12.50
C LYS A 765 9.24 -30.58 11.35
N SER A 766 10.07 -31.51 10.90
CA SER A 766 9.80 -32.36 9.74
C SER A 766 10.69 -33.59 9.74
N ASP A 767 10.30 -34.64 9.03
CA ASP A 767 11.08 -35.88 8.82
C ASP A 767 12.34 -35.68 7.93
N ALA A 768 12.79 -34.43 7.79
CA ALA A 768 13.99 -34.02 7.09
C ALA A 768 15.23 -34.16 7.99
N TYR A 769 16.42 -34.00 7.41
CA TYR A 769 17.69 -33.91 8.14
C TYR A 769 18.42 -32.63 7.77
N PHE A 770 19.38 -32.22 8.61
CA PHE A 770 20.17 -31.01 8.40
C PHE A 770 21.31 -31.23 7.38
N VAL A 771 21.57 -30.19 6.60
CA VAL A 771 22.65 -30.09 5.63
C VAL A 771 23.44 -28.83 5.96
N LEU A 772 24.76 -28.95 6.03
CA LEU A 772 25.65 -27.81 6.19
C LEU A 772 25.72 -27.03 4.88
N ARG A 773 25.45 -25.74 4.94
CA ARG A 773 25.48 -24.84 3.79
C ARG A 773 26.37 -23.64 4.08
N ASP A 774 27.07 -23.18 3.04
CA ASP A 774 27.77 -21.91 3.06
C ASP A 774 26.94 -20.83 2.34
N GLY A 775 26.93 -19.62 2.89
CA GLY A 775 26.15 -18.50 2.38
C GLY A 775 26.71 -17.16 2.80
N ALA A 776 26.01 -16.08 2.42
CA ALA A 776 26.45 -14.71 2.69
C ALA A 776 26.54 -14.35 4.19
N ALA A 777 25.98 -15.18 5.07
CA ALA A 777 26.04 -15.03 6.53
C ALA A 777 26.93 -16.10 7.17
N GLY A 778 27.90 -16.65 6.41
CA GLY A 778 28.75 -17.74 6.85
C GLY A 778 28.06 -19.10 6.74
N VAL A 779 28.63 -20.07 7.46
CA VAL A 779 28.17 -21.47 7.47
C VAL A 779 27.03 -21.66 8.45
N PHE A 780 26.01 -22.41 8.03
CA PHE A 780 24.83 -22.73 8.83
C PHE A 780 24.24 -24.08 8.46
N LEU A 781 23.40 -24.66 9.34
CA LEU A 781 22.63 -25.86 9.04
C LEU A 781 21.25 -25.48 8.49
N ALA A 782 20.81 -26.17 7.45
CA ALA A 782 19.49 -26.02 6.85
C ALA A 782 18.90 -27.38 6.47
N ALA A 783 17.58 -27.52 6.50
CA ALA A 783 16.93 -28.76 6.09
C ALA A 783 17.30 -29.20 4.66
N ASN A 784 17.51 -30.51 4.47
CA ASN A 784 17.83 -31.12 3.17
C ASN A 784 16.73 -30.92 2.13
N THR A 785 15.47 -30.88 2.58
CA THR A 785 14.28 -30.72 1.74
C THR A 785 13.92 -29.26 1.45
N PHE A 786 14.83 -28.31 1.71
CA PHE A 786 14.61 -26.89 1.41
C PHE A 786 14.17 -26.67 -0.06
N PRO A 787 13.15 -25.84 -0.33
CA PRO A 787 12.43 -24.93 0.58
C PRO A 787 11.17 -25.52 1.24
N LYS A 788 10.93 -26.85 1.18
CA LYS A 788 9.75 -27.48 1.80
C LYS A 788 9.81 -27.40 3.32
N SER A 789 10.93 -27.82 3.92
CA SER A 789 11.29 -27.42 5.28
C SER A 789 12.24 -26.23 5.20
N ARG A 790 11.94 -25.16 5.94
CA ARG A 790 12.77 -23.94 6.04
C ARG A 790 13.49 -23.85 7.37
N GLU A 791 13.64 -24.97 8.05
CA GLU A 791 14.33 -25.05 9.32
C GLU A 791 15.82 -24.77 9.13
N THR A 792 16.35 -23.88 9.96
CA THR A 792 17.76 -23.48 9.95
C THR A 792 18.24 -23.22 11.37
N ARG A 793 19.48 -23.60 11.68
CA ARG A 793 20.15 -23.27 12.95
C ARG A 793 21.66 -23.14 12.78
N ALA A 794 22.32 -22.59 13.79
CA ALA A 794 23.77 -22.64 13.87
C ALA A 794 24.24 -24.08 14.15
N PRO A 795 25.30 -24.57 13.48
CA PRO A 795 25.94 -25.82 13.86
C PRO A 795 26.66 -25.66 15.20
N LEU A 796 26.54 -26.67 16.05
CA LEU A 796 27.38 -26.77 17.24
C LEU A 796 28.78 -27.20 16.82
N VAL A 797 29.79 -26.77 17.56
CA VAL A 797 31.18 -27.15 17.26
C VAL A 797 31.37 -28.66 17.46
N GLU A 798 30.76 -29.26 18.49
CA GLU A 798 30.77 -30.72 18.71
C GLU A 798 30.18 -31.51 17.52
N GLU A 799 29.18 -30.95 16.83
CA GLU A 799 28.58 -31.58 15.65
C GLU A 799 29.55 -31.52 14.48
N LEU A 800 30.20 -30.37 14.25
CA LEU A 800 31.21 -30.24 13.22
C LEU A 800 32.44 -31.12 13.49
N TYR A 801 32.84 -31.26 14.76
CA TYR A 801 33.89 -32.18 15.18
C TYR A 801 33.53 -33.64 14.88
N ARG A 802 32.30 -34.05 15.19
CA ARG A 802 31.81 -35.42 14.91
C ARG A 802 31.86 -35.77 13.42
N PHE A 803 31.62 -34.81 12.53
CA PHE A 803 31.57 -35.02 11.08
C PHE A 803 32.76 -34.39 10.34
N ARG A 804 33.89 -34.18 11.04
CA ARG A 804 35.07 -33.47 10.52
C ARG A 804 35.63 -34.06 9.23
N ASP A 805 35.56 -35.38 9.09
CA ASP A 805 35.96 -36.15 7.91
C ASP A 805 35.15 -35.78 6.65
N ARG A 806 33.89 -35.39 6.83
CA ARG A 806 32.97 -34.98 5.75
C ARG A 806 33.05 -33.49 5.42
N LEU A 807 33.76 -32.69 6.23
CA LEU A 807 33.88 -31.25 6.00
C LEU A 807 34.93 -30.94 4.91
N PRO A 808 34.60 -30.03 3.97
CA PRO A 808 35.59 -29.44 3.06
C PRO A 808 36.76 -28.86 3.84
N GLU A 809 37.97 -28.93 3.27
CA GLU A 809 39.22 -28.49 3.93
C GLU A 809 39.12 -27.08 4.52
N LYS A 810 38.53 -26.17 3.75
CA LYS A 810 38.27 -24.77 4.13
C LYS A 810 37.43 -24.60 5.40
N LEU A 811 36.61 -25.59 5.77
CA LEU A 811 35.70 -25.52 6.91
C LEU A 811 36.21 -26.31 8.13
N ARG A 812 37.29 -27.08 8.00
CA ARG A 812 37.79 -27.95 9.08
C ARG A 812 38.23 -27.18 10.32
N TYR A 813 38.73 -25.95 10.16
CA TYR A 813 39.12 -25.11 11.31
C TYR A 813 37.97 -24.85 12.29
N LEU A 814 36.71 -24.89 11.82
CA LEU A 814 35.53 -24.72 12.67
C LEU A 814 35.28 -25.92 13.58
N ALA A 815 35.65 -27.12 13.13
CA ALA A 815 35.60 -28.33 13.93
C ALA A 815 36.70 -28.37 15.00
N ASP A 816 37.76 -27.58 14.82
CA ASP A 816 38.89 -27.46 15.75
C ASP A 816 38.67 -26.35 16.81
N ALA A 817 37.51 -25.69 16.79
CA ALA A 817 37.14 -24.69 17.79
C ALA A 817 36.88 -25.32 19.17
N PRO A 818 36.93 -24.54 20.27
CA PRO A 818 36.55 -25.04 21.59
C PRO A 818 35.09 -25.53 21.55
N GLN A 819 34.83 -26.80 21.91
CA GLN A 819 33.48 -27.39 21.89
C GLN A 819 32.59 -26.89 23.04
N GLN A 820 33.21 -26.45 24.13
CA GLN A 820 32.57 -25.89 25.32
C GLN A 820 33.32 -24.63 25.75
N ASP A 821 32.61 -23.72 26.40
CA ASP A 821 33.21 -22.59 27.11
C ASP A 821 33.77 -23.03 28.48
N PRO A 822 34.49 -22.15 29.22
CA PRO A 822 35.03 -22.49 30.54
C PRO A 822 33.99 -22.88 31.61
N GLU A 823 32.71 -22.60 31.38
CA GLU A 823 31.59 -22.97 32.27
C GLU A 823 30.89 -24.26 31.81
N GLY A 824 31.39 -24.93 30.77
CA GLY A 824 30.85 -26.17 30.22
C GLY A 824 29.66 -25.98 29.27
N ASN A 825 29.32 -24.75 28.86
CA ASN A 825 28.24 -24.53 27.91
C ASN A 825 28.73 -24.83 26.48
N LYS A 826 27.89 -25.52 25.71
CA LYS A 826 28.20 -25.88 24.32
C LYS A 826 28.39 -24.63 23.44
N THR A 827 29.38 -24.69 22.57
CA THR A 827 29.67 -23.62 21.62
C THR A 827 29.04 -23.88 20.27
N MET A 828 28.78 -22.80 19.55
CA MET A 828 28.17 -22.82 18.23
C MET A 828 28.81 -21.81 17.30
N VAL A 829 28.79 -22.13 16.01
CA VAL A 829 29.38 -21.28 14.98
C VAL A 829 28.48 -20.09 14.70
N ARG A 830 29.09 -18.91 14.66
CA ARG A 830 28.48 -17.62 14.36
C ARG A 830 29.26 -16.91 13.27
N PHE A 831 28.66 -15.88 12.68
CA PHE A 831 29.28 -15.06 11.64
C PHE A 831 29.16 -13.59 11.98
N SER A 832 30.29 -12.88 11.93
CA SER A 832 30.34 -11.44 12.14
C SER A 832 30.29 -10.73 10.79
N ARG A 833 29.23 -9.94 10.58
CA ARG A 833 29.11 -9.11 9.36
C ARG A 833 30.17 -7.99 9.29
N LYS A 834 30.67 -7.53 10.45
CA LYS A 834 31.67 -6.46 10.53
C LYS A 834 33.04 -6.96 10.10
N THR A 835 33.48 -8.09 10.64
CA THR A 835 34.79 -8.68 10.33
C THR A 835 34.74 -9.60 9.11
N LYS A 836 33.54 -9.95 8.63
CA LYS A 836 33.30 -10.93 7.55
C LYS A 836 33.94 -12.30 7.85
N GLN A 837 34.04 -12.65 9.13
CA GLN A 837 34.68 -13.88 9.61
C GLN A 837 33.71 -14.69 10.47
N GLN A 838 33.93 -16.01 10.50
CA GLN A 838 33.26 -16.90 11.44
C GLN A 838 33.96 -16.86 12.80
N TYR A 839 33.17 -17.00 13.85
CA TYR A 839 33.61 -17.06 15.23
C TYR A 839 32.73 -18.06 15.98
N VAL A 840 33.11 -18.44 17.20
CA VAL A 840 32.26 -19.31 18.04
C VAL A 840 31.83 -18.56 19.28
N SER A 841 30.62 -18.87 19.76
CA SER A 841 30.08 -18.36 21.02
C SER A 841 29.27 -19.44 21.71
N SER A 842 29.00 -19.30 23.01
CA SER A 842 28.11 -20.21 23.75
C SER A 842 26.80 -19.51 24.12
N GLU A 843 25.74 -20.31 24.30
CA GLU A 843 24.44 -19.87 24.78
C GLU A 843 23.94 -20.80 25.89
N LYS A 844 23.21 -20.23 26.85
CA LYS A 844 22.51 -20.94 27.92
C LYS A 844 21.05 -20.51 27.94
N ASP A 845 20.13 -21.47 27.86
CA ASP A 845 18.68 -21.23 27.80
C ASP A 845 18.26 -20.22 26.70
N GLY A 846 18.96 -20.26 25.56
CA GLY A 846 18.72 -19.38 24.41
C GLY A 846 19.22 -17.94 24.59
N LYS A 847 20.03 -17.66 25.62
CA LYS A 847 20.72 -16.37 25.83
C LYS A 847 22.23 -16.54 25.68
N ALA A 848 22.88 -15.56 25.05
CA ALA A 848 24.34 -15.52 24.97
C ALA A 848 24.96 -15.43 26.37
N THR A 849 25.95 -16.27 26.65
CA THR A 849 26.74 -16.25 27.90
C THR A 849 27.70 -15.05 27.95
N GLY A 850 27.98 -14.46 26.78
CA GLY A 850 29.00 -13.43 26.59
C GLY A 850 30.38 -13.99 26.27
N TRP A 851 30.58 -15.31 26.30
CA TRP A 851 31.82 -15.94 25.84
C TRP A 851 31.87 -16.02 24.31
N SER A 852 33.04 -15.74 23.73
CA SER A 852 33.30 -15.90 22.30
C SER A 852 34.76 -16.19 22.03
N ALA A 853 35.06 -16.87 20.93
CA ALA A 853 36.42 -17.08 20.43
C ALA A 853 36.47 -16.84 18.91
N PHE A 854 37.60 -16.34 18.45
CA PHE A 854 37.86 -15.98 17.05
C PHE A 854 39.06 -16.75 16.51
N TYR A 855 39.04 -17.05 15.22
CA TYR A 855 40.16 -17.72 14.55
C TYR A 855 41.09 -16.68 13.93
N VAL A 856 42.29 -16.53 14.51
CA VAL A 856 43.29 -15.52 14.13
C VAL A 856 44.63 -16.23 13.94
N ASP A 857 45.32 -15.96 12.83
CA ASP A 857 46.65 -16.51 12.51
C ASP A 857 46.81 -18.02 12.71
N GLY A 858 45.76 -18.78 12.33
CA GLY A 858 45.76 -20.24 12.41
C GLY A 858 45.44 -20.83 13.79
N LYS A 859 45.01 -20.01 14.76
CA LYS A 859 44.64 -20.47 16.12
C LYS A 859 43.32 -19.85 16.58
N TRP A 860 42.60 -20.59 17.41
CA TRP A 860 41.43 -20.08 18.13
C TRP A 860 41.88 -19.29 19.36
N VAL A 861 41.45 -18.03 19.46
CA VAL A 861 41.78 -17.11 20.54
C VAL A 861 40.48 -16.60 21.15
N GLU A 862 40.35 -16.66 22.48
CA GLU A 862 39.18 -16.13 23.17
C GLU A 862 39.09 -14.60 23.00
N GLY A 863 37.89 -14.12 22.68
CA GLY A 863 37.60 -12.69 22.59
C GLY A 863 37.60 -12.09 23.99
N LYS A 864 38.40 -11.04 24.21
CA LYS A 864 38.31 -10.25 25.44
C LYS A 864 36.93 -9.57 25.51
N LYS A 865 36.30 -9.64 26.68
CA LYS A 865 35.02 -9.00 27.02
C LYS A 865 35.01 -7.51 26.68
#